data_AF-A0A433IBK4-F1
#
_entry.id   AF-A0A433IBK4-F1
#
_cell.length_a   1.000
_cell.length_b   1.000
_cell.length_c   1.000
_cell.angle_alpha   90.00
_cell.angle_beta   90.00
_cell.angle_gamma   90.00
#
_symmetry.space_group_name_H-M   'P 1'
#
loop_
_entity.id
_entity.type
_entity.pdbx_description
1 polymer ?
#
loop_
_entity_poly.entity_id
_entity_poly.type
_entity_poly.pdbx_seq_one_letter_code
_entity_poly.pdbx_strand_id
1 'polypeptide(L)'
;WFGYSSRPSVLLTPGTPITNRKIQRSWPSARSSQAKRNRLIRLLGHVFRLDIDDAEQRSQIEEMLIAIWYGIRPLLSQTENGFQLELDKQAVLTEVREAWFCPMTRRLLPVAFRETTPYLPALPAPETLTRCQRVAMPRVPYPFWLGRNPEAADAWLESDPQVHTLRNMGAWPDLSDRLARHRRYLRIMEHSAQIDGLELTRRETAFKAGQINLLSCSTTMEMGVDIGGLTAVAMNNVPPHPANFLQRAGRAGRRGETVALSFTLCKATPQGEAVFQNPLWPFTTRLSLPRVALHSEPIVQRHLNALALAAFLRDRTPDIRRLHTGWFFESTDAATSAPCERFAAWCEDAPSTDPMAEGLIALTHRTVLEGRSAAYLLVRTAQAMRRVAERWRRELDALLDQQTVVATREGNSKPEQAVAMQLERLREEYLLNVLANLGFLPSYGFPTDVVPFVTTTVENLKQKSGNSEREDNRSRRAGYPSRHLTIAIRDYAPGTDTVLDGRVYRSGGVTLNWQIPAAAEAEPEIQNLRWAWRCRKCGHNGTRLAKPERCPHCGATLDKRTRYRYIQPAGFAVDLRDKPHNDITLPQYIPVRDPLISLEGADWMPLPNSALGCYRTTAQGSLFHYSDGLHGKGYALCLRCGRADSEHEQGFLPPALKDHKRLRGGRLNDREQLCPGNHEASWAIQPNVRLGIATHTEVFELQPRDLAGKPIDQTTAYTLAVALRRALCMTLGIEEAEVGVVAAPSRTVEHQEATYSLYLYDTATGGAGYVSQTAPHLPELLRQTRALLECPRDCDTACQSCLLTHDTQHHRDHLNRHAAIALLATDFLAALELPEELRAFGTSSQLEMEPLTLALNREGQRLEVSELRIYLGGATPDWEPLAWRLRDALGRWRQAGIKVRLLASAADLDALNTSQRNELAALTAYSGAELYRIPAASPATSAHLPLILELGSLDQRVRWAAREFSALLPGPLWGGGQTGGPFIRAAETQPLSPLPASWRRLTLEELRPVMSGLSTLTITTELNGPSDTFGERAWTLLETQVPWLAERLHRATPLQAVRYTDRYLRSPLNLLLLHGLLQGLARYPGGLTPATTIQVNTAELQRSSMDSPRLFFHDWRDGEDRRQTVEHWFQENWPGFAWHEATLRTVPHARELTLAWSDSASGLIRLDQGFGYWGTVSGTRPEFPFDNHVMRQVGKLRGANLTIEPLHPTYPTYWYCNRD
;
A
#
# COMPACT_ATOMS: atom_id res chain seq x y z
N TRP A 1 56.22 7.30 0.44
CA TRP A 1 55.84 5.88 0.50
C TRP A 1 54.42 5.77 -0.04
N PHE A 2 54.22 5.22 -1.24
CA PHE A 2 52.87 4.98 -1.78
C PHE A 2 52.37 3.68 -1.17
N GLY A 3 51.30 3.75 -0.38
CA GLY A 3 50.70 2.64 0.36
C GLY A 3 50.20 1.50 -0.54
N TYR A 4 51.13 0.71 -1.06
CA TYR A 4 50.84 -0.56 -1.71
C TYR A 4 50.48 -1.57 -0.62
N SER A 5 49.31 -2.20 -0.69
CA SER A 5 48.97 -3.28 0.24
C SER A 5 49.80 -4.53 -0.11
N SER A 6 51.02 -4.63 0.41
CA SER A 6 51.77 -5.88 0.41
C SER A 6 51.39 -6.70 1.64
N ARG A 7 51.23 -8.01 1.46
CA ARG A 7 51.22 -8.93 2.60
C ARG A 7 52.68 -9.24 2.92
N PRO A 8 53.11 -9.17 4.19
CA PRO A 8 54.45 -9.58 4.57
C PRO A 8 54.65 -11.04 4.13
N SER A 9 55.69 -11.29 3.34
CA SER A 9 56.06 -12.63 2.88
C SER A 9 57.43 -13.00 3.40
N VAL A 10 57.60 -14.26 3.73
CA VAL A 10 58.84 -14.81 4.28
C VAL A 10 59.61 -15.54 3.18
N LEU A 11 60.90 -15.27 3.05
CA LEU A 11 61.82 -15.90 2.10
C LEU A 11 62.47 -17.15 2.73
N LEU A 12 62.44 -18.26 2.00
CA LEU A 12 63.12 -19.49 2.40
C LEU A 12 64.56 -19.51 1.87
N THR A 13 65.43 -20.19 2.59
CA THR A 13 66.80 -20.49 2.15
C THR A 13 66.80 -21.24 0.81
N PRO A 14 67.86 -21.08 -0.02
CA PRO A 14 68.02 -21.83 -1.26
C PRO A 14 67.86 -23.35 -1.03
N GLY A 15 67.05 -24.00 -1.87
CA GLY A 15 66.81 -25.46 -1.80
C GLY A 15 65.73 -25.92 -0.82
N THR A 16 65.17 -25.04 0.02
CA THR A 16 64.11 -25.42 0.97
C THR A 16 62.72 -25.47 0.31
N PRO A 17 61.95 -26.56 0.46
CA PRO A 17 60.61 -26.67 -0.11
C PRO A 17 59.58 -25.78 0.61
N ILE A 18 58.59 -25.29 -0.13
CA ILE A 18 57.53 -24.42 0.41
C ILE A 18 56.47 -25.29 1.12
N THR A 19 56.24 -25.04 2.41
CA THR A 19 55.18 -25.70 3.20
C THR A 19 53.89 -24.88 3.24
N ASN A 20 53.97 -23.54 3.19
CA ASN A 20 52.80 -22.66 3.16
C ASN A 20 52.89 -21.59 2.06
N ARG A 21 52.26 -21.84 0.91
CA ARG A 21 52.30 -20.97 -0.28
C ARG A 21 51.68 -19.57 -0.08
N LYS A 22 50.87 -19.35 0.96
CA LYS A 22 50.27 -18.03 1.23
C LYS A 22 51.28 -17.05 1.83
N ILE A 23 52.25 -17.53 2.60
CA ILE A 23 53.16 -16.70 3.40
C ILE A 23 54.62 -16.86 2.93
N GLN A 24 55.01 -18.04 2.45
CA GLN A 24 56.39 -18.33 2.06
C GLN A 24 56.66 -18.11 0.56
N ARG A 25 57.90 -17.72 0.26
CA ARG A 25 58.47 -17.59 -1.08
C ARG A 25 59.84 -18.28 -1.11
N SER A 26 60.07 -19.17 -2.06
CA SER A 26 61.38 -19.81 -2.25
C SER A 26 62.38 -18.84 -2.87
N TRP A 27 63.65 -18.92 -2.46
CA TRP A 27 64.73 -18.26 -3.19
C TRP A 27 64.79 -18.75 -4.65
N PRO A 28 65.03 -17.86 -5.65
CA PRO A 28 65.14 -18.26 -7.04
C PRO A 28 66.24 -19.30 -7.27
N SER A 29 65.97 -20.27 -8.15
CA SER A 29 66.97 -21.25 -8.63
C SER A 29 66.89 -21.34 -10.15
N ALA A 30 68.05 -21.31 -10.80
CA ALA A 30 68.25 -21.51 -12.23
C ALA A 30 67.91 -22.95 -12.68
N ARG A 31 67.83 -23.91 -11.73
CA ARG A 31 67.41 -25.30 -11.98
C ARG A 31 65.89 -25.48 -11.97
N SER A 32 65.13 -24.44 -11.61
CA SER A 32 63.66 -24.49 -11.58
C SER A 32 63.05 -24.49 -12.99
N SER A 33 61.94 -25.20 -13.19
CA SER A 33 61.14 -25.13 -14.42
C SER A 33 60.60 -23.72 -14.73
N GLN A 34 60.57 -22.82 -13.75
CA GLN A 34 60.16 -21.42 -13.91
C GLN A 34 61.35 -20.44 -14.04
N ALA A 35 62.59 -20.93 -14.13
CA ALA A 35 63.78 -20.07 -14.10
C ALA A 35 63.78 -19.02 -15.22
N LYS A 36 63.35 -19.38 -16.44
CA LYS A 36 63.17 -18.47 -17.58
C LYS A 36 62.16 -17.34 -17.35
N ARG A 37 61.28 -17.44 -16.34
CA ARG A 37 60.29 -16.41 -15.99
C ARG A 37 60.73 -15.54 -14.81
N ASN A 38 61.76 -15.94 -14.06
CA ASN A 38 62.23 -15.20 -12.89
C ASN A 38 63.07 -13.98 -13.31
N ARG A 39 62.70 -12.79 -12.81
CA ARG A 39 63.34 -11.52 -13.21
C ARG A 39 64.82 -11.45 -12.85
N LEU A 40 65.21 -11.93 -11.67
CA LEU A 40 66.60 -11.89 -11.22
C LEU A 40 67.49 -12.80 -12.08
N ILE A 41 67.01 -14.01 -12.38
CA ILE A 41 67.74 -14.99 -13.20
C ILE A 41 67.95 -14.45 -14.62
N ARG A 42 66.91 -13.85 -15.22
CA ARG A 42 67.01 -13.22 -16.54
C ARG A 42 67.95 -12.02 -16.56
N LEU A 43 67.95 -11.23 -15.48
CA LEU A 43 68.85 -10.09 -15.34
C LEU A 43 70.31 -10.54 -15.29
N LEU A 44 70.62 -11.56 -14.49
CA LEU A 44 71.96 -12.14 -14.42
C LEU A 44 72.39 -12.75 -15.76
N GLY A 45 71.53 -13.56 -16.39
CA GLY A 45 71.81 -14.14 -17.71
C GLY A 45 72.07 -13.09 -18.78
N HIS A 46 71.28 -12.01 -18.82
CA HIS A 46 71.50 -10.93 -19.79
C HIS A 46 72.79 -10.14 -19.52
N VAL A 47 73.04 -9.74 -18.27
CA VAL A 47 74.17 -8.87 -17.91
C VAL A 47 75.52 -9.60 -18.05
N PHE A 48 75.57 -10.88 -17.69
CA PHE A 48 76.78 -11.70 -17.81
C PHE A 48 76.87 -12.46 -19.14
N ARG A 49 75.88 -12.29 -20.05
CA ARG A 49 75.79 -12.98 -21.35
C ARG A 49 75.82 -14.51 -21.23
N LEU A 50 75.12 -15.03 -20.23
CA LEU A 50 74.98 -16.46 -19.95
C LEU A 50 73.63 -16.98 -20.45
N ASP A 51 73.65 -18.08 -21.20
CA ASP A 51 72.49 -18.83 -21.62
C ASP A 51 72.05 -19.81 -20.53
N ILE A 52 70.76 -19.81 -20.23
CA ILE A 52 70.16 -20.68 -19.23
C ILE A 52 69.90 -22.10 -19.76
N ASP A 53 69.85 -22.26 -21.08
CA ASP A 53 69.66 -23.57 -21.72
C ASP A 53 70.97 -24.37 -21.78
N ASP A 54 72.12 -23.70 -21.67
CA ASP A 54 73.43 -24.33 -21.51
C ASP A 54 73.64 -24.81 -20.05
N ALA A 55 74.03 -26.08 -19.89
CA ALA A 55 74.10 -26.71 -18.57
C ALA A 55 75.21 -26.12 -17.68
N GLU A 56 76.34 -25.74 -18.25
CA GLU A 56 77.49 -25.18 -17.54
C GLU A 56 77.20 -23.73 -17.12
N GLN A 57 76.73 -22.91 -18.07
CA GLN A 57 76.36 -21.51 -17.83
C GLN A 57 75.17 -21.39 -16.86
N ARG A 58 74.19 -22.31 -16.91
CA ARG A 58 73.12 -22.39 -15.91
C ARG A 58 73.67 -22.68 -14.50
N SER A 59 74.72 -23.49 -14.37
CA SER A 59 75.36 -23.73 -13.08
C SER A 59 76.05 -22.48 -12.55
N GLN A 60 76.70 -21.70 -13.41
CA GLN A 60 77.29 -20.41 -13.04
C GLN A 60 76.23 -19.43 -12.52
N ILE A 61 75.06 -19.35 -13.17
CA ILE A 61 73.95 -18.51 -12.67
C ILE A 61 73.45 -19.01 -11.30
N GLU A 62 73.38 -20.33 -11.08
CA GLU A 62 72.98 -20.90 -9.79
C GLU A 62 73.97 -20.53 -8.67
N GLU A 63 75.27 -20.61 -8.92
CA GLU A 63 76.31 -20.19 -7.98
C GLU A 63 76.20 -18.70 -7.63
N MET A 64 75.96 -17.84 -8.63
CA MET A 64 75.70 -16.42 -8.40
C MET A 64 74.47 -16.19 -7.53
N LEU A 65 73.37 -16.90 -7.76
CA LEU A 65 72.15 -16.80 -6.94
C LEU A 65 72.39 -17.21 -5.49
N ILE A 66 73.20 -18.25 -5.26
CA ILE A 66 73.59 -18.71 -3.92
C ILE A 66 74.48 -17.66 -3.24
N ALA A 67 75.46 -17.10 -3.97
CA ALA A 67 76.32 -16.05 -3.44
C ALA A 67 75.52 -14.79 -3.06
N ILE A 68 74.56 -14.38 -3.90
CA ILE A 68 73.66 -13.25 -3.61
C ILE A 68 72.85 -13.51 -2.34
N TRP A 69 72.33 -14.72 -2.15
CA TRP A 69 71.60 -15.08 -0.92
C TRP A 69 72.45 -14.84 0.33
N TYR A 70 73.70 -15.34 0.34
CA TYR A 70 74.60 -15.13 1.47
C TYR A 70 74.96 -13.65 1.67
N GLY A 71 75.06 -12.87 0.59
CA GLY A 71 75.29 -11.43 0.65
C GLY A 71 74.13 -10.65 1.26
N ILE A 72 72.87 -11.04 1.00
CA ILE A 72 71.69 -10.33 1.53
C ILE A 72 71.20 -10.87 2.87
N ARG A 73 71.53 -12.10 3.25
CA ARG A 73 71.07 -12.77 4.47
C ARG A 73 71.25 -11.92 5.74
N PRO A 74 72.37 -11.18 5.95
CA PRO A 74 72.54 -10.32 7.13
C PRO A 74 71.52 -9.18 7.25
N LEU A 75 70.88 -8.78 6.14
CA LEU A 75 69.84 -7.75 6.09
C LEU A 75 68.44 -8.30 6.38
N LEU A 76 68.30 -9.60 6.67
CA LEU A 76 67.01 -10.25 6.91
C LEU A 76 66.92 -10.75 8.35
N SER A 77 65.81 -10.46 9.02
CA SER A 77 65.47 -11.02 10.32
C SER A 77 65.04 -12.48 10.15
N GLN A 78 65.56 -13.37 10.99
CA GLN A 78 65.12 -14.77 11.03
C GLN A 78 63.80 -14.89 11.81
N THR A 79 62.81 -15.56 11.23
CA THR A 79 61.51 -15.87 11.82
C THR A 79 61.31 -17.39 11.85
N GLU A 80 60.29 -17.88 12.57
CA GLU A 80 59.95 -19.31 12.63
C GLU A 80 59.66 -19.92 11.25
N ASN A 81 59.18 -19.10 10.31
CA ASN A 81 58.72 -19.54 8.99
C ASN A 81 59.70 -19.21 7.84
N GLY A 82 60.91 -18.71 8.16
CA GLY A 82 61.96 -18.31 7.21
C GLY A 82 62.54 -16.91 7.50
N PHE A 83 63.05 -16.20 6.48
CA PHE A 83 63.69 -14.89 6.62
C PHE A 83 62.81 -13.74 6.11
N GLN A 84 62.75 -12.62 6.82
CA GLN A 84 61.92 -11.46 6.46
C GLN A 84 62.68 -10.14 6.63
N LEU A 85 62.42 -9.18 5.74
CA LEU A 85 62.88 -7.80 5.92
C LEU A 85 61.90 -7.02 6.81
N GLU A 86 62.33 -6.62 8.00
CA GLU A 86 61.57 -5.80 8.95
C GLU A 86 61.87 -4.31 8.70
N LEU A 87 61.03 -3.68 7.89
CA LEU A 87 61.22 -2.28 7.46
C LEU A 87 61.18 -1.29 8.63
N ASP A 88 60.39 -1.56 9.66
CA ASP A 88 60.26 -0.75 10.87
C ASP A 88 61.54 -0.70 11.70
N LYS A 89 62.34 -1.76 11.68
CA LYS A 89 63.61 -1.83 12.44
C LYS A 89 64.83 -1.38 11.64
N GLN A 90 64.81 -1.55 10.31
CA GLN A 90 66.01 -1.42 9.48
C GLN A 90 65.94 -0.36 8.38
N ALA A 91 64.75 0.15 8.03
CA ALA A 91 64.63 1.13 6.95
C ALA A 91 64.80 2.57 7.46
N VAL A 92 65.65 3.33 6.78
CA VAL A 92 65.77 4.79 6.95
C VAL A 92 65.28 5.45 5.67
N LEU A 93 64.53 6.54 5.81
CA LEU A 93 64.11 7.34 4.66
C LEU A 93 65.25 8.25 4.22
N THR A 94 65.59 8.19 2.95
CA THR A 94 66.59 9.05 2.32
C THR A 94 66.00 9.75 1.10
N GLU A 95 66.52 10.93 0.80
CA GLU A 95 66.15 11.69 -0.39
C GLU A 95 66.76 11.03 -1.63
N VAL A 96 65.93 10.76 -2.64
CA VAL A 96 66.38 10.24 -3.93
C VAL A 96 66.90 11.41 -4.76
N ARG A 97 68.22 11.60 -4.77
CA ARG A 97 68.89 12.68 -5.54
C ARG A 97 69.13 12.32 -7.00
N GLU A 98 69.41 11.05 -7.24
CA GLU A 98 69.58 10.48 -8.56
C GLU A 98 68.66 9.26 -8.70
N ALA A 99 68.06 9.10 -9.87
CA ALA A 99 67.23 7.96 -10.21
C ALA A 99 67.56 7.44 -11.61
N TRP A 100 67.07 6.25 -11.92
CA TRP A 100 67.24 5.59 -13.20
C TRP A 100 65.90 5.47 -13.90
N PHE A 101 65.73 6.17 -15.02
CA PHE A 101 64.54 6.07 -15.86
C PHE A 101 64.53 4.74 -16.62
N CYS A 102 63.50 3.93 -16.38
CA CYS A 102 63.31 2.63 -17.02
C CYS A 102 62.59 2.80 -18.37
N PRO A 103 63.23 2.47 -19.52
CA PRO A 103 62.59 2.62 -20.82
C PRO A 103 61.37 1.70 -21.00
N MET A 104 61.35 0.54 -20.33
CA MET A 104 60.25 -0.45 -20.41
C MET A 104 59.00 -0.05 -19.64
N THR A 105 59.17 0.47 -18.42
CA THR A 105 58.04 0.78 -17.53
C THR A 105 57.73 2.27 -17.46
N ARG A 106 58.62 3.12 -18.01
CA ARG A 106 58.63 4.58 -17.83
C ARG A 106 58.63 5.02 -16.37
N ARG A 107 59.11 4.15 -15.46
CA ARG A 107 59.22 4.44 -14.03
C ARG A 107 60.63 4.86 -13.67
N LEU A 108 60.72 5.73 -12.67
CA LEU A 108 61.97 6.06 -11.98
C LEU A 108 62.32 4.94 -10.99
N LEU A 109 63.49 4.34 -11.16
CA LEU A 109 64.04 3.33 -10.27
C LEU A 109 65.10 3.99 -9.38
N PRO A 110 65.11 3.71 -8.07
CA PRO A 110 66.13 4.27 -7.20
C PRO A 110 67.53 3.72 -7.51
N VAL A 111 67.63 2.48 -8.00
CA VAL A 111 68.89 1.81 -8.36
C VAL A 111 68.66 0.92 -9.58
N ALA A 112 69.65 0.84 -10.48
CA ALA A 112 69.69 -0.11 -11.60
C ALA A 112 71.02 -0.88 -11.60
N PHE A 113 70.97 -2.21 -11.76
CA PHE A 113 72.17 -3.04 -11.78
C PHE A 113 72.86 -2.94 -13.14
N ARG A 114 74.10 -2.44 -13.18
CA ARG A 114 74.85 -2.13 -14.42
C ARG A 114 74.00 -1.40 -15.46
N GLU A 115 73.29 -0.36 -15.03
CA GLU A 115 72.41 0.46 -15.87
C GLU A 115 71.32 -0.33 -16.60
N THR A 116 71.01 -1.55 -16.17
CA THR A 116 70.08 -2.44 -16.85
C THR A 116 68.73 -2.47 -16.13
N THR A 117 67.63 -2.46 -16.88
CA THR A 117 66.27 -2.56 -16.32
C THR A 117 66.04 -3.93 -15.66
N PRO A 118 65.47 -4.00 -14.45
CA PRO A 118 65.06 -5.26 -13.83
C PRO A 118 63.79 -5.86 -14.47
N TYR A 119 63.17 -5.16 -15.42
CA TYR A 119 61.96 -5.56 -16.13
C TYR A 119 62.25 -5.93 -17.59
N LEU A 120 63.28 -6.75 -17.82
CA LEU A 120 63.71 -7.16 -19.16
C LEU A 120 62.56 -7.80 -19.98
N PRO A 121 62.36 -7.40 -21.26
CA PRO A 121 61.47 -8.11 -22.19
C PRO A 121 62.11 -9.43 -22.65
N ALA A 122 61.36 -10.28 -23.35
CA ALA A 122 61.87 -11.56 -23.85
C ALA A 122 63.18 -11.32 -24.63
N LEU A 123 64.22 -12.11 -24.35
CA LEU A 123 65.53 -11.97 -24.98
C LEU A 123 65.51 -12.66 -26.36
N PRO A 124 66.25 -12.15 -27.37
CA PRO A 124 67.10 -10.96 -27.32
C PRO A 124 66.29 -9.65 -27.42
N ALA A 125 66.64 -8.68 -26.57
CA ALA A 125 66.00 -7.37 -26.52
C ALA A 125 66.96 -6.28 -27.03
N PRO A 126 66.48 -5.27 -27.77
CA PRO A 126 67.31 -4.13 -28.18
C PRO A 126 67.94 -3.42 -26.98
N GLU A 127 69.21 -2.99 -27.07
CA GLU A 127 69.91 -2.28 -25.98
C GLU A 127 69.18 -0.99 -25.54
N THR A 128 68.46 -0.35 -26.46
CA THR A 128 67.64 0.85 -26.21
C THR A 128 66.49 0.59 -25.23
N LEU A 129 66.04 -0.67 -25.11
CA LEU A 129 64.97 -1.09 -24.20
C LEU A 129 65.51 -1.76 -22.93
N THR A 130 66.80 -2.10 -22.86
CA THR A 130 67.40 -2.73 -21.69
C THR A 130 68.17 -1.74 -20.82
N ARG A 131 68.72 -0.66 -21.40
CA ARG A 131 69.52 0.32 -20.66
C ARG A 131 68.67 1.44 -20.05
N CYS A 132 68.75 1.59 -18.74
CA CYS A 132 68.17 2.70 -18.00
C CYS A 132 68.99 3.98 -18.17
N GLN A 133 68.32 5.12 -18.24
CA GLN A 133 68.96 6.43 -18.30
C GLN A 133 69.02 7.05 -16.90
N ARG A 134 70.19 7.53 -16.47
CA ARG A 134 70.32 8.25 -15.20
C ARG A 134 69.69 9.65 -15.30
N VAL A 135 68.92 10.05 -14.30
CA VAL A 135 68.26 11.35 -14.20
C VAL A 135 68.46 11.97 -12.82
N ALA A 136 68.61 13.30 -12.77
CA ALA A 136 68.67 14.07 -11.54
C ALA A 136 67.24 14.41 -11.06
N MET A 137 67.00 14.31 -9.76
CA MET A 137 65.71 14.63 -9.17
C MET A 137 65.70 16.07 -8.62
N PRO A 138 64.63 16.86 -8.86
CA PRO A 138 64.52 18.22 -8.37
C PRO A 138 64.34 18.24 -6.85
N ARG A 139 64.99 19.22 -6.20
CA ARG A 139 64.89 19.44 -4.76
C ARG A 139 63.88 20.54 -4.48
N VAL A 140 62.87 20.22 -3.66
CA VAL A 140 61.92 21.23 -3.20
C VAL A 140 62.69 22.27 -2.36
N PRO A 141 62.70 23.56 -2.75
CA PRO A 141 63.60 24.55 -2.18
C PRO A 141 63.27 24.90 -0.73
N TYR A 142 62.01 24.75 -0.33
CA TYR A 142 61.53 25.03 1.03
C TYR A 142 60.72 23.86 1.58
N PRO A 143 61.10 23.28 2.74
CA PRO A 143 60.31 22.24 3.39
C PRO A 143 58.89 22.74 3.70
N PHE A 144 57.89 22.06 3.13
CA PHE A 144 56.45 22.32 3.31
C PHE A 144 55.99 23.75 2.96
N TRP A 145 56.83 24.55 2.30
CA TRP A 145 56.58 25.97 1.98
C TRP A 145 56.20 26.84 3.19
N LEU A 146 56.68 26.51 4.40
CA LEU A 146 56.41 27.27 5.62
C LEU A 146 56.84 28.74 5.47
N GLY A 147 55.93 29.67 5.80
CA GLY A 147 56.19 31.12 5.73
C GLY A 147 56.23 31.73 4.33
N ARG A 148 55.76 31.00 3.30
CA ARG A 148 55.70 31.48 1.91
C ARG A 148 54.27 31.56 1.39
N ASN A 149 54.07 32.35 0.33
CA ASN A 149 52.81 32.40 -0.41
C ASN A 149 52.54 31.03 -1.07
N PRO A 150 51.30 30.50 -1.02
CA PRO A 150 50.89 29.32 -1.79
C PRO A 150 51.33 29.29 -3.27
N GLU A 151 51.40 30.45 -3.93
CA GLU A 151 51.82 30.59 -5.33
C GLU A 151 53.33 30.32 -5.55
N ALA A 152 54.15 30.38 -4.50
CA ALA A 152 55.59 30.15 -4.60
C ALA A 152 55.92 28.70 -5.02
N ALA A 153 55.07 27.75 -4.65
CA ALA A 153 55.20 26.36 -5.08
C ALA A 153 54.91 26.20 -6.58
N ASP A 154 53.90 26.91 -7.08
CA ASP A 154 53.55 26.92 -8.51
C ASP A 154 54.65 27.60 -9.34
N ALA A 155 55.16 28.74 -8.86
CA ALA A 155 56.27 29.44 -9.52
C ALA A 155 57.52 28.56 -9.64
N TRP A 156 57.88 27.78 -8.61
CA TRP A 156 59.00 26.85 -8.68
C TRP A 156 58.73 25.70 -9.66
N LEU A 157 57.55 25.07 -9.59
CA LEU A 157 57.17 23.98 -10.50
C LEU A 157 57.23 24.40 -11.97
N GLU A 158 56.89 25.66 -12.28
CA GLU A 158 56.90 26.20 -13.63
C GLU A 158 58.24 26.84 -14.06
N SER A 159 59.20 27.03 -13.15
CA SER A 159 60.51 27.63 -13.48
C SER A 159 61.69 26.66 -13.39
N ASP A 160 61.56 25.57 -12.63
CA ASP A 160 62.65 24.64 -12.38
C ASP A 160 62.99 23.79 -13.64
N PRO A 161 64.23 23.88 -14.16
CA PRO A 161 64.62 23.14 -15.37
C PRO A 161 64.59 21.62 -15.21
N GLN A 162 64.80 21.09 -14.00
CA GLN A 162 64.80 19.66 -13.73
C GLN A 162 63.37 19.11 -13.73
N VAL A 163 62.41 19.85 -13.17
CA VAL A 163 60.97 19.53 -13.26
C VAL A 163 60.52 19.47 -14.72
N HIS A 164 60.85 20.49 -15.54
CA HIS A 164 60.51 20.51 -16.97
C HIS A 164 61.11 19.34 -17.75
N THR A 165 62.38 19.02 -17.49
CA THR A 165 63.06 17.89 -18.12
C THR A 165 62.35 16.57 -17.79
N LEU A 166 62.00 16.34 -16.52
CA LEU A 166 61.31 15.12 -16.10
C LEU A 166 59.86 15.06 -16.60
N ARG A 167 59.15 16.20 -16.72
CA ARG A 167 57.81 16.27 -17.34
C ARG A 167 57.87 15.87 -18.82
N ASN A 168 58.83 16.41 -19.58
CA ASN A 168 59.04 16.05 -20.99
C ASN A 168 59.39 14.56 -21.19
N MET A 169 60.11 13.96 -20.25
CA MET A 169 60.41 12.52 -20.24
C MET A 169 59.21 11.64 -19.79
N GLY A 170 58.11 12.24 -19.33
CA GLY A 170 56.98 11.53 -18.71
C GLY A 170 57.29 10.91 -17.35
N ALA A 171 58.39 11.33 -16.72
CA ALA A 171 58.88 10.81 -15.44
C ALA A 171 58.38 11.61 -14.22
N TRP A 172 57.75 12.78 -14.45
CA TRP A 172 57.15 13.64 -13.43
C TRP A 172 55.64 13.78 -13.63
N PRO A 173 54.81 12.94 -12.98
CA PRO A 173 53.35 13.02 -13.11
C PRO A 173 52.75 14.16 -12.25
N ASP A 174 51.48 14.52 -12.50
CA ASP A 174 50.69 15.49 -11.72
C ASP A 174 50.65 15.21 -10.20
N LEU A 175 50.91 13.96 -9.82
CA LEU A 175 51.02 13.55 -8.43
C LEU A 175 52.28 14.13 -7.76
N SER A 176 53.40 14.20 -8.49
CA SER A 176 54.63 14.83 -8.02
C SER A 176 54.43 16.34 -7.82
N ASP A 177 53.68 17.01 -8.71
CA ASP A 177 53.29 18.42 -8.52
C ASP A 177 52.45 18.62 -7.25
N ARG A 178 51.46 17.75 -7.01
CA ARG A 178 50.63 17.82 -5.80
C ARG A 178 51.43 17.60 -4.52
N LEU A 179 52.39 16.67 -4.55
CA LEU A 179 53.30 16.41 -3.43
C LEU A 179 54.24 17.59 -3.19
N ALA A 180 54.81 18.16 -4.26
CA ALA A 180 55.66 19.34 -4.20
C ALA A 180 54.91 20.54 -3.59
N ARG A 181 53.65 20.77 -3.98
CA ARG A 181 52.77 21.82 -3.40
C ARG A 181 52.39 21.61 -1.93
N HIS A 182 52.74 20.47 -1.34
CA HIS A 182 52.30 20.08 0.00
C HIS A 182 50.77 20.15 0.20
N ARG A 183 49.99 19.75 -0.81
CA ARG A 183 48.53 19.69 -0.71
C ARG A 183 48.15 18.66 0.37
N ARG A 184 47.25 19.04 1.29
CA ARG A 184 46.73 18.13 2.33
C ARG A 184 46.10 16.89 1.68
N TYR A 185 46.44 15.71 2.18
CA TYR A 185 45.83 14.45 1.77
C TYR A 185 44.35 14.45 2.17
N LEU A 186 43.44 14.34 1.20
CA LEU A 186 42.00 14.17 1.45
C LEU A 186 41.62 12.72 1.18
N ARG A 187 41.07 12.07 2.20
CA ARG A 187 40.45 10.76 2.12
C ARG A 187 38.97 10.90 2.47
N ILE A 188 38.17 10.69 1.43
CA ILE A 188 36.72 10.81 1.45
C ILE A 188 36.10 9.42 1.54
N MET A 189 35.11 9.23 2.41
CA MET A 189 34.29 8.01 2.45
C MET A 189 32.80 8.37 2.58
N GLU A 190 31.91 7.52 2.06
CA GLU A 190 30.47 7.66 2.23
C GLU A 190 30.00 7.20 3.62
N HIS A 191 28.98 7.87 4.17
CA HIS A 191 28.24 7.46 5.35
C HIS A 191 26.72 7.56 5.08
N SER A 192 26.08 6.44 4.79
CA SER A 192 24.65 6.38 4.48
C SER A 192 24.02 5.12 5.04
N ALA A 193 22.69 5.13 5.19
CA ALA A 193 21.93 3.97 5.68
C ALA A 193 21.97 2.77 4.72
N GLN A 194 22.60 2.93 3.55
CA GLN A 194 22.77 1.91 2.53
C GLN A 194 24.06 1.11 2.72
N ILE A 195 24.95 1.54 3.61
CA ILE A 195 26.19 0.84 3.97
C ILE A 195 25.91 -0.02 5.21
N ASP A 196 26.53 -1.21 5.24
CA ASP A 196 26.45 -2.12 6.36
C ASP A 196 26.94 -1.50 7.69
N GLY A 197 26.25 -1.78 8.80
CA GLY A 197 26.50 -1.13 10.09
C GLY A 197 27.90 -1.37 10.66
N LEU A 198 28.50 -2.54 10.39
CA LEU A 198 29.87 -2.86 10.82
C LEU A 198 30.89 -1.97 10.08
N GLU A 199 30.66 -1.75 8.79
CA GLU A 199 31.49 -0.87 7.97
C GLU A 199 31.30 0.62 8.32
N LEU A 200 30.09 1.06 8.64
CA LEU A 200 29.84 2.41 9.18
C LEU A 200 30.62 2.65 10.47
N THR A 201 30.55 1.72 11.42
CA THR A 201 31.30 1.78 12.70
C THR A 201 32.81 1.89 12.46
N ARG A 202 33.34 1.13 11.49
CA ARG A 202 34.75 1.20 11.09
C ARG A 202 35.12 2.56 10.50
N ARG A 203 34.27 3.13 9.62
CA ARG A 203 34.47 4.45 9.00
C ARG A 203 34.42 5.56 10.04
N GLU A 204 33.48 5.51 10.97
CA GLU A 204 33.40 6.45 12.11
C GLU A 204 34.68 6.41 12.95
N THR A 205 35.17 5.22 13.27
CA THR A 205 36.41 5.04 14.05
C THR A 205 37.62 5.60 13.30
N ALA A 206 37.75 5.30 12.00
CA ALA A 206 38.82 5.82 11.16
C ALA A 206 38.73 7.34 10.95
N PHE A 207 37.52 7.91 10.95
CA PHE A 207 37.30 9.35 10.90
C PHE A 207 37.74 10.04 12.20
N LYS A 208 37.33 9.48 13.36
CA LYS A 208 37.78 9.96 14.69
C LYS A 208 39.31 9.89 14.84
N ALA A 209 39.95 8.87 14.25
CA ALA A 209 41.40 8.71 14.24
C ALA A 209 42.13 9.60 13.19
N GLY A 210 41.41 10.42 12.41
CA GLY A 210 41.97 11.28 11.36
C GLY A 210 42.48 10.53 10.11
N GLN A 211 42.26 9.21 10.03
CA GLN A 211 42.62 8.39 8.87
C GLN A 211 41.65 8.59 7.69
N ILE A 212 40.42 9.02 8.00
CA ILE A 212 39.45 9.60 7.07
C ILE A 212 39.24 11.04 7.55
N ASN A 213 39.25 12.01 6.65
CA ASN A 213 39.12 13.42 7.02
C ASN A 213 37.99 14.14 6.27
N LEU A 214 37.18 13.40 5.51
CA LEU A 214 35.92 13.87 4.96
C LEU A 214 34.92 12.71 4.90
N LEU A 215 33.74 12.90 5.46
CA LEU A 215 32.62 11.97 5.32
C LEU A 215 31.51 12.61 4.49
N SER A 216 31.11 11.95 3.40
CA SER A 216 29.95 12.33 2.60
C SER A 216 28.72 11.64 3.16
N CYS A 217 27.81 12.40 3.78
CA CYS A 217 26.80 11.86 4.66
C CYS A 217 25.38 12.05 4.11
N SER A 218 24.52 11.06 4.33
CA SER A 218 23.07 11.26 4.23
C SER A 218 22.49 11.81 5.55
N THR A 219 21.17 11.70 5.75
CA THR A 219 20.49 12.01 7.02
C THR A 219 20.98 11.16 8.21
N THR A 220 21.78 10.11 7.97
CA THR A 220 22.32 9.24 9.03
C THR A 220 23.16 9.95 10.08
N MET A 221 23.83 11.05 9.72
CA MET A 221 24.61 11.86 10.66
C MET A 221 23.92 13.17 11.05
N GLU A 222 22.63 13.32 10.70
CA GLU A 222 21.83 14.47 11.09
C GLU A 222 21.48 14.43 12.58
N MET A 223 21.09 13.26 13.11
CA MET A 223 20.68 13.03 14.50
C MET A 223 21.43 11.83 15.11
N GLY A 224 21.67 11.84 16.43
CA GLY A 224 22.04 10.62 17.18
C GLY A 224 23.52 10.20 17.26
N VAL A 225 24.37 10.46 16.26
CA VAL A 225 25.77 9.98 16.27
C VAL A 225 26.73 11.04 16.83
N ASP A 226 27.59 10.65 17.79
CA ASP A 226 28.68 11.48 18.32
C ASP A 226 30.01 11.17 17.61
N ILE A 227 30.41 12.07 16.71
CA ILE A 227 31.61 11.95 15.87
C ILE A 227 32.78 12.82 16.35
N GLY A 228 32.68 13.46 17.52
CA GLY A 228 33.72 14.36 18.04
C GLY A 228 33.60 15.81 17.57
N GLY A 229 34.68 16.58 17.71
CA GLY A 229 34.76 17.98 17.28
C GLY A 229 34.91 18.08 15.77
N LEU A 230 33.94 18.71 15.09
CA LEU A 230 34.02 19.01 13.67
C LEU A 230 34.26 20.52 13.48
N THR A 231 35.26 20.86 12.68
CA THR A 231 35.53 22.26 12.33
C THR A 231 34.58 22.77 11.23
N ALA A 232 34.14 21.89 10.31
CA ALA A 232 33.33 22.29 9.17
C ALA A 232 32.27 21.25 8.77
N VAL A 233 31.12 21.74 8.32
CA VAL A 233 30.05 20.98 7.69
C VAL A 233 29.72 21.63 6.35
N ALA A 234 29.73 20.84 5.28
CA ALA A 234 29.33 21.28 3.95
C ALA A 234 28.06 20.54 3.50
N MET A 235 27.08 21.29 3.02
CA MET A 235 25.80 20.79 2.51
C MET A 235 25.75 20.98 0.99
N ASN A 236 25.60 19.88 0.25
CA ASN A 236 25.56 19.89 -1.23
C ASN A 236 24.23 20.43 -1.81
N ASN A 237 23.17 20.43 -1.00
CA ASN A 237 21.87 21.02 -1.31
C ASN A 237 21.36 21.72 -0.06
N VAL A 238 20.46 22.69 -0.25
CA VAL A 238 19.68 23.28 0.84
C VAL A 238 18.80 22.19 1.48
N PRO A 239 18.90 21.94 2.80
CA PRO A 239 18.00 21.04 3.53
C PRO A 239 16.53 21.46 3.42
N PRO A 240 15.58 20.50 3.44
CA PRO A 240 14.16 20.80 3.19
C PRO A 240 13.54 21.71 4.24
N HIS A 241 13.83 21.50 5.54
CA HIS A 241 13.29 22.29 6.65
C HIS A 241 14.41 23.02 7.45
N PRO A 242 14.13 24.19 8.07
CA PRO A 242 15.07 24.89 8.95
C PRO A 242 15.63 24.00 10.06
N ALA A 243 14.79 23.13 10.62
CA ALA A 243 15.21 22.20 11.67
C ALA A 243 16.34 21.27 11.17
N ASN A 244 16.20 20.70 9.97
CA ASN A 244 17.25 19.84 9.39
C ASN A 244 18.54 20.63 9.18
N PHE A 245 18.44 21.88 8.71
CA PHE A 245 19.60 22.76 8.56
C PHE A 245 20.31 22.98 9.89
N LEU A 246 19.58 23.39 10.93
CA LEU A 246 20.15 23.67 12.25
C LEU A 246 20.76 22.41 12.89
N GLN A 247 20.12 21.25 12.74
CA GLN A 247 20.65 19.97 13.22
C GLN A 247 21.97 19.60 12.52
N ARG A 248 22.04 19.77 11.19
CA ARG A 248 23.25 19.49 10.40
C ARG A 248 24.37 20.49 10.66
N ALA A 249 24.05 21.79 10.64
CA ALA A 249 25.02 22.86 10.89
C ALA A 249 25.57 22.81 12.33
N GLY A 250 24.73 22.48 13.31
CA GLY A 250 25.09 22.30 14.72
C GLY A 250 25.96 21.07 15.01
N ARG A 251 26.40 20.34 13.97
CA ARG A 251 27.46 19.34 14.07
C ARG A 251 28.85 19.96 14.10
N ALA A 252 29.05 21.13 13.47
CA ALA A 252 30.29 21.88 13.56
C ALA A 252 30.37 22.64 14.90
N GLY A 253 31.58 22.94 15.38
CA GLY A 253 31.80 23.82 16.52
C GLY A 253 31.50 23.23 17.90
N ARG A 254 31.48 21.90 18.05
CA ARG A 254 31.27 21.23 19.35
C ARG A 254 32.56 21.13 20.17
N ARG A 255 32.43 20.99 21.50
CA ARG A 255 33.52 20.66 22.45
C ARG A 255 34.71 21.64 22.48
N GLY A 256 34.45 22.94 22.31
CA GLY A 256 35.47 23.98 22.46
C GLY A 256 36.30 24.26 21.19
N GLU A 257 35.88 23.73 20.03
CA GLU A 257 36.41 24.15 18.73
C GLU A 257 36.23 25.68 18.56
N THR A 258 37.33 26.39 18.30
CA THR A 258 37.33 27.87 18.22
C THR A 258 36.72 28.40 16.93
N VAL A 259 36.50 27.54 15.93
CA VAL A 259 35.96 27.90 14.62
C VAL A 259 34.96 26.84 14.17
N ALA A 260 33.79 27.29 13.70
CA ALA A 260 32.76 26.45 13.10
C ALA A 260 32.37 27.03 11.74
N LEU A 261 32.53 26.24 10.67
CA LEU A 261 32.11 26.61 9.32
C LEU A 261 30.91 25.78 8.88
N SER A 262 29.83 26.45 8.48
CA SER A 262 28.72 25.82 7.76
C SER A 262 28.68 26.39 6.34
N PHE A 263 28.81 25.52 5.35
CA PHE A 263 28.77 25.90 3.93
C PHE A 263 27.61 25.20 3.23
N THR A 264 26.80 25.93 2.46
CA THR A 264 25.67 25.36 1.72
C THR A 264 25.75 25.73 0.25
N LEU A 265 25.74 24.72 -0.62
CA LEU A 265 25.62 24.93 -2.06
C LEU A 265 24.14 25.07 -2.44
N CYS A 266 23.78 26.24 -2.98
CA CYS A 266 22.45 26.53 -3.48
C CYS A 266 22.41 26.29 -4.99
N LYS A 267 21.69 25.25 -5.42
CA LYS A 267 21.45 24.98 -6.85
C LYS A 267 20.41 25.95 -7.41
N ALA A 268 20.34 26.08 -8.74
CA ALA A 268 19.28 26.82 -9.45
C ALA A 268 17.93 26.08 -9.41
N THR A 269 17.49 25.73 -8.20
CA THR A 269 16.17 25.22 -7.88
C THR A 269 15.40 26.31 -7.12
N PRO A 270 14.06 26.30 -7.13
CA PRO A 270 13.28 27.27 -6.36
C PRO A 270 13.75 27.39 -4.90
N GLN A 271 14.16 26.26 -4.28
CA GLN A 271 14.70 26.24 -2.92
C GLN A 271 16.07 26.88 -2.78
N GLY A 272 16.99 26.52 -3.68
CA GLY A 272 18.32 27.09 -3.65
C GLY A 272 18.28 28.60 -3.85
N GLU A 273 17.49 29.10 -4.78
CA GLU A 273 17.34 30.53 -5.04
C GLU A 273 16.71 31.26 -3.84
N ALA A 274 15.65 30.69 -3.25
CA ALA A 274 14.97 31.31 -2.11
C ALA A 274 15.87 31.44 -0.88
N VAL A 275 16.70 30.42 -0.60
CA VAL A 275 17.65 30.46 0.53
C VAL A 275 18.90 31.28 0.19
N PHE A 276 19.35 31.31 -1.06
CA PHE A 276 20.44 32.18 -1.47
C PHE A 276 20.10 33.67 -1.30
N GLN A 277 18.84 34.05 -1.56
CA GLN A 277 18.33 35.40 -1.32
C GLN A 277 18.12 35.71 0.17
N ASN A 278 17.85 34.71 1.01
CA ASN A 278 17.72 34.86 2.45
C ASN A 278 18.53 33.79 3.22
N PRO A 279 19.86 33.97 3.36
CA PRO A 279 20.71 32.99 4.04
C PRO A 279 20.39 32.81 5.53
N LEU A 280 19.70 33.79 6.14
CA LEU A 280 19.29 33.75 7.55
C LEU A 280 17.98 33.00 7.79
N TRP A 281 17.29 32.54 6.74
CA TRP A 281 16.08 31.73 6.81
C TRP A 281 16.08 30.65 7.91
N PRO A 282 17.11 29.80 8.08
CA PRO A 282 17.04 28.73 9.05
C PRO A 282 17.07 29.21 10.50
N PHE A 283 17.61 30.42 10.75
CA PHE A 283 17.70 31.02 12.08
C PHE A 283 16.48 31.90 12.42
N THR A 284 15.82 32.45 11.40
CA THR A 284 14.66 33.33 11.57
C THR A 284 13.31 32.62 11.49
N THR A 285 13.24 31.45 10.82
CA THR A 285 11.98 30.69 10.72
C THR A 285 11.58 30.12 12.07
N ARG A 286 10.36 30.43 12.53
CA ARG A 286 9.81 29.86 13.77
C ARG A 286 9.60 28.36 13.59
N LEU A 287 10.26 27.55 14.41
CA LEU A 287 10.04 26.10 14.47
C LEU A 287 8.78 25.80 15.27
N SER A 288 7.90 24.98 14.71
CA SER A 288 6.73 24.44 15.41
C SER A 288 7.19 23.51 16.55
N LEU A 289 6.63 23.67 17.74
CA LEU A 289 6.85 22.71 18.82
C LEU A 289 6.17 21.38 18.44
N PRO A 290 6.88 20.24 18.44
CA PRO A 290 6.26 18.95 18.18
C PRO A 290 5.20 18.69 19.25
N ARG A 291 3.95 18.49 18.81
CA ARG A 291 2.82 18.14 19.69
C ARG A 291 2.53 16.65 19.54
N VAL A 292 2.46 15.94 20.67
CA VAL A 292 1.97 14.56 20.66
C VAL A 292 0.45 14.59 20.66
N ALA A 293 -0.13 14.28 19.52
CA ALA A 293 -1.57 14.23 19.33
C ALA A 293 -2.15 12.91 19.86
N LEU A 294 -2.82 12.94 21.02
CA LEU A 294 -3.59 11.79 21.55
C LEU A 294 -5.06 11.76 21.09
N HIS A 295 -5.39 12.59 20.10
CA HIS A 295 -6.74 12.71 19.55
C HIS A 295 -7.00 11.77 18.37
N SER A 296 -5.97 11.04 17.89
CA SER A 296 -6.14 10.08 16.79
C SER A 296 -6.77 8.79 17.29
N GLU A 297 -8.09 8.73 17.21
CA GLU A 297 -8.87 7.54 17.52
C GLU A 297 -8.40 6.28 16.75
N PRO A 298 -8.08 6.34 15.43
CA PRO A 298 -7.62 5.17 14.70
C PRO A 298 -6.33 4.56 15.27
N ILE A 299 -5.37 5.40 15.70
CA ILE A 299 -4.12 4.93 16.29
C ILE A 299 -4.41 4.21 17.62
N VAL A 300 -5.19 4.83 18.50
CA VAL A 300 -5.55 4.24 19.80
C VAL A 300 -6.28 2.92 19.58
N GLN A 301 -7.26 2.87 18.67
CA GLN A 301 -8.02 1.66 18.37
C GLN A 301 -7.13 0.51 17.86
N ARG A 302 -6.08 0.77 17.07
CA ARG A 302 -5.14 -0.28 16.63
C ARG A 302 -4.35 -0.89 17.79
N HIS A 303 -4.02 -0.11 18.81
CA HIS A 303 -3.41 -0.66 20.03
C HIS A 303 -4.41 -1.51 20.82
N LEU A 304 -5.66 -1.08 20.93
CA LEU A 304 -6.72 -1.87 21.56
C LEU A 304 -6.94 -3.19 20.80
N ASN A 305 -6.95 -3.14 19.47
CA ASN A 305 -7.03 -4.32 18.61
C ASN A 305 -5.85 -5.27 18.85
N ALA A 306 -4.63 -4.74 18.94
CA ALA A 306 -3.43 -5.51 19.19
C ALA A 306 -3.45 -6.18 20.58
N LEU A 307 -3.89 -5.46 21.62
CA LEU A 307 -4.07 -6.00 22.97
C LEU A 307 -5.08 -7.15 22.99
N ALA A 308 -6.26 -6.93 22.40
CA ALA A 308 -7.32 -7.93 22.31
C ALA A 308 -6.87 -9.17 21.52
N LEU A 309 -6.24 -8.98 20.36
CA LEU A 309 -5.71 -10.08 19.54
C LEU A 309 -4.63 -10.86 20.27
N ALA A 310 -3.70 -10.17 20.95
CA ALA A 310 -2.65 -10.82 21.72
C ALA A 310 -3.22 -11.68 22.86
N ALA A 311 -4.22 -11.17 23.58
CA ALA A 311 -4.89 -11.94 24.63
C ALA A 311 -5.62 -13.17 24.07
N PHE A 312 -6.37 -13.01 22.97
CA PHE A 312 -7.05 -14.11 22.32
C PHE A 312 -6.08 -15.20 21.82
N LEU A 313 -5.00 -14.80 21.15
CA LEU A 313 -3.99 -15.74 20.65
C LEU A 313 -3.28 -16.48 21.79
N ARG A 314 -3.01 -15.81 22.92
CA ARG A 314 -2.40 -16.42 24.10
C ARG A 314 -3.33 -17.42 24.80
N ASP A 315 -4.60 -17.05 24.99
CA ASP A 315 -5.49 -17.77 25.90
C ASP A 315 -6.37 -18.81 25.19
N ARG A 316 -6.59 -18.67 23.88
CA ARG A 316 -7.60 -19.44 23.13
C ARG A 316 -7.06 -20.17 21.90
N THR A 317 -5.75 -20.08 21.63
CA THR A 317 -5.14 -20.70 20.46
C THR A 317 -4.04 -21.70 20.87
N PRO A 318 -4.19 -23.01 20.56
CA PRO A 318 -3.24 -24.04 20.99
C PRO A 318 -1.89 -24.04 20.24
N ASP A 319 -1.80 -23.48 19.02
CA ASP A 319 -0.55 -23.41 18.24
C ASP A 319 -0.30 -22.02 17.65
N ILE A 320 0.39 -21.17 18.41
CA ILE A 320 0.79 -19.80 18.02
C ILE A 320 1.84 -19.80 16.89
N ARG A 321 2.44 -20.95 16.53
CA ARG A 321 3.56 -20.99 15.57
C ARG A 321 3.11 -20.85 14.11
N ARG A 322 1.81 -21.02 13.81
CA ARG A 322 1.24 -20.89 12.45
C ARG A 322 0.58 -19.52 12.26
N LEU A 323 1.39 -18.45 12.13
CA LEU A 323 0.91 -17.08 11.87
C LEU A 323 0.77 -16.78 10.37
N HIS A 324 0.05 -17.62 9.63
CA HIS A 324 -0.27 -17.38 8.23
C HIS A 324 -1.76 -17.09 8.05
N THR A 325 -2.10 -16.34 7.01
CA THR A 325 -3.46 -15.85 6.71
C THR A 325 -4.49 -16.95 6.51
N GLY A 326 -4.15 -18.02 5.80
CA GLY A 326 -5.07 -19.14 5.53
C GLY A 326 -5.55 -19.80 6.82
N TRP A 327 -4.65 -20.02 7.78
CA TRP A 327 -5.02 -20.56 9.09
C TRP A 327 -5.99 -19.65 9.85
N PHE A 328 -5.83 -18.33 9.76
CA PHE A 328 -6.60 -17.39 10.57
C PHE A 328 -7.95 -17.00 9.96
N PHE A 329 -8.03 -16.89 8.64
CA PHE A 329 -9.20 -16.38 7.92
C PHE A 329 -10.09 -17.47 7.32
N GLU A 330 -9.56 -18.66 7.05
CA GLU A 330 -10.32 -19.82 6.57
C GLU A 330 -10.73 -20.72 7.75
N SER A 331 -11.74 -21.56 7.50
CA SER A 331 -12.09 -22.65 8.40
C SER A 331 -11.48 -23.95 7.90
N THR A 332 -11.03 -24.80 8.83
CA THR A 332 -10.52 -26.14 8.52
C THR A 332 -11.61 -27.15 8.23
N ASP A 333 -12.83 -26.96 8.76
CA ASP A 333 -13.97 -27.86 8.61
C ASP A 333 -15.30 -27.09 8.48
N ALA A 334 -16.23 -27.59 7.66
CA ALA A 334 -17.56 -26.97 7.44
C ALA A 334 -18.39 -26.79 8.73
N ALA A 335 -18.06 -27.52 9.80
CA ALA A 335 -18.72 -27.44 11.11
C ALA A 335 -18.04 -26.47 12.10
N THR A 336 -16.92 -25.84 11.74
CA THR A 336 -16.16 -24.97 12.64
C THR A 336 -16.04 -23.55 12.07
N SER A 337 -16.12 -22.52 12.93
CA SER A 337 -15.89 -21.13 12.51
C SER A 337 -14.40 -20.82 12.40
N ALA A 338 -14.02 -19.92 11.49
CA ALA A 338 -12.62 -19.51 11.33
C ALA A 338 -12.09 -18.83 12.62
N PRO A 339 -10.78 -18.88 12.94
CA PRO A 339 -10.23 -18.21 14.12
C PRO A 339 -10.58 -16.71 14.21
N CYS A 340 -10.62 -16.00 13.09
CA CYS A 340 -11.01 -14.58 13.05
C CYS A 340 -12.48 -14.34 13.47
N GLU A 341 -13.39 -15.27 13.17
CA GLU A 341 -14.81 -15.20 13.54
C GLU A 341 -14.98 -15.49 15.03
N ARG A 342 -14.26 -16.49 15.55
CA ARG A 342 -14.23 -16.78 16.99
C ARG A 342 -13.65 -15.61 17.78
N PHE A 343 -12.61 -14.95 17.26
CA PHE A 343 -12.07 -13.73 17.85
C PHE A 343 -13.10 -12.58 17.89
N ALA A 344 -13.81 -12.36 16.78
CA ALA A 344 -14.81 -11.31 16.69
C ALA A 344 -15.99 -11.57 17.66
N ALA A 345 -16.51 -12.80 17.69
CA ALA A 345 -17.55 -13.20 18.64
C ALA A 345 -17.07 -13.06 20.09
N TRP A 346 -15.85 -13.53 20.38
CA TRP A 346 -15.26 -13.36 21.71
C TRP A 346 -15.17 -11.89 22.14
N CYS A 347 -14.82 -10.97 21.24
CA CYS A 347 -14.79 -9.54 21.57
C CYS A 347 -16.19 -8.97 21.88
N GLU A 348 -17.25 -9.50 21.28
CA GLU A 348 -18.63 -9.04 21.53
C GLU A 348 -19.21 -9.64 22.80
N ASP A 349 -18.90 -10.90 23.08
CA ASP A 349 -19.39 -11.65 24.23
C ASP A 349 -18.52 -11.47 25.48
N ALA A 350 -17.30 -10.92 25.34
CA ALA A 350 -16.32 -10.85 26.42
C ALA A 350 -16.87 -10.02 27.60
N PRO A 351 -17.09 -10.63 28.79
CA PRO A 351 -17.12 -9.84 30.01
C PRO A 351 -15.72 -9.23 30.16
N SER A 352 -15.65 -7.97 30.58
CA SER A 352 -14.38 -7.30 30.87
C SER A 352 -13.65 -8.07 31.98
N THR A 353 -12.77 -9.00 31.62
CA THR A 353 -11.90 -9.67 32.59
C THR A 353 -10.95 -8.63 33.19
N ASP A 354 -10.64 -8.74 34.49
CA ASP A 354 -9.83 -7.72 35.20
C ASP A 354 -8.54 -7.31 34.47
N PRO A 355 -7.72 -8.23 33.90
CA PRO A 355 -6.48 -7.83 33.21
C PRO A 355 -6.72 -7.12 31.87
N MET A 356 -7.80 -7.46 31.16
CA MET A 356 -8.16 -6.80 29.91
C MET A 356 -8.72 -5.41 30.19
N ALA A 357 -9.55 -5.27 31.21
CA ALA A 357 -10.11 -3.99 31.63
C ALA A 357 -8.99 -3.00 32.02
N GLU A 358 -8.04 -3.44 32.84
CA GLU A 358 -6.87 -2.63 33.21
C GLU A 358 -6.04 -2.21 32.00
N GLY A 359 -5.75 -3.15 31.08
CA GLY A 359 -5.01 -2.86 29.84
C GLY A 359 -5.74 -1.86 28.92
N LEU A 360 -7.06 -1.99 28.78
CA LEU A 360 -7.88 -1.06 28.01
C LEU A 360 -7.90 0.34 28.64
N ILE A 361 -8.05 0.44 29.96
CA ILE A 361 -8.01 1.72 30.70
C ILE A 361 -6.63 2.39 30.54
N ALA A 362 -5.55 1.62 30.70
CA ALA A 362 -4.19 2.13 30.55
C ALA A 362 -3.92 2.67 29.14
N LEU A 363 -4.43 2.00 28.09
CA LEU A 363 -4.28 2.43 26.71
C LEU A 363 -5.15 3.63 26.33
N THR A 364 -6.31 3.79 26.97
CA THR A 364 -7.22 4.92 26.68
C THR A 364 -6.96 6.16 27.55
N HIS A 365 -6.19 6.05 28.62
CA HIS A 365 -5.86 7.17 29.50
C HIS A 365 -5.28 8.37 28.74
N ARG A 366 -5.87 9.56 28.93
CA ARG A 366 -5.56 10.82 28.23
C ARG A 366 -5.72 10.78 26.71
N THR A 367 -6.50 9.84 26.18
CA THR A 367 -6.82 9.74 24.75
C THR A 367 -8.27 10.16 24.48
N VAL A 368 -8.63 10.31 23.21
CA VAL A 368 -10.02 10.55 22.78
C VAL A 368 -11.00 9.42 23.19
N LEU A 369 -10.49 8.23 23.51
CA LEU A 369 -11.29 7.07 23.95
C LEU A 369 -11.34 6.90 25.48
N GLU A 370 -10.79 7.85 26.25
CA GLU A 370 -10.87 7.84 27.71
C GLU A 370 -12.34 7.88 28.19
N GLY A 371 -12.65 7.14 29.26
CA GLY A 371 -14.00 7.05 29.82
C GLY A 371 -14.97 6.15 29.05
N ARG A 372 -14.54 5.50 27.96
CA ARG A 372 -15.37 4.52 27.23
C ARG A 372 -15.44 3.19 27.97
N SER A 373 -16.61 2.54 27.92
CA SER A 373 -16.76 1.20 28.50
C SER A 373 -15.93 0.16 27.74
N ALA A 374 -15.43 -0.86 28.45
CA ALA A 374 -14.64 -1.93 27.84
C ALA A 374 -15.43 -2.67 26.75
N ALA A 375 -16.73 -2.93 26.99
CA ALA A 375 -17.62 -3.56 26.02
C ALA A 375 -17.69 -2.76 24.71
N TYR A 376 -17.80 -1.44 24.80
CA TYR A 376 -17.81 -0.57 23.63
C TYR A 376 -16.52 -0.70 22.79
N LEU A 377 -15.35 -0.69 23.44
CA LEU A 377 -14.05 -0.78 22.77
C LEU A 377 -13.80 -2.14 22.09
N LEU A 378 -14.27 -3.23 22.72
CA LEU A 378 -14.13 -4.59 22.18
C LEU A 378 -15.10 -4.85 21.01
N VAL A 379 -16.34 -4.35 21.07
CA VAL A 379 -17.27 -4.40 19.92
C VAL A 379 -16.65 -3.72 18.69
N ARG A 380 -15.97 -2.59 18.86
CA ARG A 380 -15.24 -1.95 17.75
C ARG A 380 -14.09 -2.79 17.21
N THR A 381 -13.38 -3.47 18.09
CA THR A 381 -12.32 -4.41 17.71
C THR A 381 -12.87 -5.55 16.85
N ALA A 382 -14.03 -6.11 17.23
CA ALA A 382 -14.73 -7.13 16.45
C ALA A 382 -15.10 -6.63 15.05
N GLN A 383 -15.66 -5.42 14.97
CA GLN A 383 -16.00 -4.79 13.69
C GLN A 383 -14.78 -4.56 12.80
N ALA A 384 -13.67 -4.11 13.37
CA ALA A 384 -12.42 -3.94 12.63
C ALA A 384 -11.92 -5.27 12.06
N MET A 385 -11.97 -6.35 12.84
CA MET A 385 -11.57 -7.67 12.36
C MET A 385 -12.48 -8.18 11.23
N ARG A 386 -13.80 -8.03 11.35
CA ARG A 386 -14.73 -8.50 10.32
C ARG A 386 -14.49 -7.80 8.98
N ARG A 387 -14.24 -6.49 8.99
CA ARG A 387 -13.90 -5.73 7.77
C ARG A 387 -12.64 -6.27 7.10
N VAL A 388 -11.61 -6.58 7.88
CA VAL A 388 -10.33 -7.13 7.40
C VAL A 388 -10.53 -8.53 6.83
N ALA A 389 -11.26 -9.39 7.54
CA ALA A 389 -11.56 -10.75 7.11
C ALA A 389 -12.41 -10.76 5.82
N GLU A 390 -13.45 -9.92 5.74
CA GLU A 390 -14.28 -9.78 4.54
C GLU A 390 -13.48 -9.34 3.33
N ARG A 391 -12.50 -8.47 3.53
CA ARG A 391 -11.61 -8.03 2.48
C ARG A 391 -10.65 -9.12 2.02
N TRP A 392 -9.98 -9.81 2.94
CA TRP A 392 -9.06 -10.89 2.58
C TRP A 392 -9.81 -12.02 1.86
N ARG A 393 -11.01 -12.37 2.34
CA ARG A 393 -11.88 -13.35 1.67
C ARG A 393 -12.22 -12.91 0.25
N ARG A 394 -12.61 -11.65 0.00
CA ARG A 394 -12.81 -11.14 -1.38
C ARG A 394 -11.63 -11.42 -2.34
N GLU A 395 -10.39 -11.40 -1.86
CA GLU A 395 -9.22 -11.75 -2.68
C GLU A 395 -9.09 -13.27 -2.90
N LEU A 396 -9.35 -14.07 -1.87
CA LEU A 396 -9.36 -15.54 -1.93
C LEU A 396 -10.43 -16.04 -2.91
N ASP A 397 -11.65 -15.53 -2.78
CA ASP A 397 -12.83 -15.96 -3.54
C ASP A 397 -12.60 -15.71 -5.02
N ALA A 398 -12.06 -14.54 -5.37
CA ALA A 398 -11.71 -14.19 -6.74
C ALA A 398 -10.69 -15.15 -7.37
N LEU A 399 -9.74 -15.66 -6.58
CA LEU A 399 -8.75 -16.64 -7.03
C LEU A 399 -9.33 -18.05 -7.12
N LEU A 400 -10.07 -18.50 -6.11
CA LEU A 400 -10.79 -19.79 -6.15
C LEU A 400 -11.71 -19.81 -7.36
N ASP A 401 -12.33 -18.68 -7.64
CA ASP A 401 -13.15 -18.52 -8.80
C ASP A 401 -12.33 -18.62 -10.08
N GLN A 402 -11.22 -17.91 -10.19
CA GLN A 402 -10.37 -18.02 -11.37
C GLN A 402 -9.91 -19.47 -11.60
N GLN A 403 -9.64 -20.23 -10.53
CA GLN A 403 -9.15 -21.61 -10.57
C GLN A 403 -10.12 -22.53 -11.31
N THR A 404 -11.41 -22.43 -11.01
CA THR A 404 -12.42 -23.26 -11.68
C THR A 404 -12.63 -22.89 -13.15
N VAL A 405 -12.37 -21.64 -13.56
CA VAL A 405 -12.44 -21.23 -14.97
C VAL A 405 -11.29 -21.79 -15.79
N VAL A 406 -10.11 -21.91 -15.18
CA VAL A 406 -8.91 -22.41 -15.86
C VAL A 406 -8.73 -23.92 -15.72
N ALA A 407 -9.56 -24.58 -14.90
CA ALA A 407 -9.47 -26.01 -14.62
C ALA A 407 -9.69 -26.83 -15.91
N THR A 408 -8.76 -27.73 -16.21
CA THR A 408 -8.89 -28.68 -17.33
C THR A 408 -9.08 -30.12 -16.83
N ARG A 409 -9.62 -30.99 -17.69
CA ARG A 409 -9.86 -32.42 -17.37
C ARG A 409 -8.59 -33.18 -16.93
N GLU A 410 -7.41 -32.69 -17.31
CA GLU A 410 -6.11 -33.29 -17.02
C GLU A 410 -5.39 -32.66 -15.80
N GLY A 411 -5.93 -31.56 -15.23
CA GLY A 411 -5.41 -30.91 -14.02
C GLY A 411 -4.02 -30.27 -14.14
N ASN A 412 -3.50 -30.10 -15.35
CA ASN A 412 -2.11 -29.71 -15.62
C ASN A 412 -1.96 -28.51 -16.56
N SER A 413 -3.03 -27.73 -16.76
CA SER A 413 -2.91 -26.53 -17.57
C SER A 413 -2.06 -25.47 -16.86
N LYS A 414 -1.20 -24.76 -17.61
CA LYS A 414 -0.37 -23.66 -17.05
C LYS A 414 -1.21 -22.58 -16.35
N PRO A 415 -2.39 -22.17 -16.87
CA PRO A 415 -3.27 -21.24 -16.17
C PRO A 415 -3.81 -21.79 -14.84
N GLU A 416 -4.14 -23.08 -14.76
CA GLU A 416 -4.61 -23.75 -13.53
C GLU A 416 -3.53 -23.82 -12.45
N GLN A 417 -2.31 -24.20 -12.84
CA GLN A 417 -1.15 -24.17 -11.94
C GLN A 417 -0.84 -22.76 -11.44
N ALA A 418 -0.98 -21.74 -12.31
CA ALA A 418 -0.77 -20.34 -11.92
C ALA A 418 -1.75 -19.86 -10.85
N VAL A 419 -3.03 -20.22 -10.96
CA VAL A 419 -4.03 -19.83 -9.96
C VAL A 419 -3.88 -20.64 -8.67
N ALA A 420 -3.57 -21.94 -8.76
CA ALA A 420 -3.32 -22.78 -7.58
C ALA A 420 -2.17 -22.21 -6.70
N MET A 421 -1.09 -21.76 -7.34
CA MET A 421 0.03 -21.14 -6.63
C MET A 421 -0.30 -19.74 -6.08
N GLN A 422 -1.15 -18.96 -6.77
CA GLN A 422 -1.65 -17.68 -6.23
C GLN A 422 -2.48 -17.90 -4.97
N LEU A 423 -3.30 -18.96 -4.93
CA LEU A 423 -4.07 -19.35 -3.75
C LEU A 423 -3.17 -19.76 -2.60
N GLU A 424 -2.19 -20.63 -2.85
CA GLU A 424 -1.21 -21.05 -1.84
C GLU A 424 -0.47 -19.84 -1.24
N ARG A 425 0.00 -18.93 -2.08
CA ARG A 425 0.66 -17.70 -1.64
C ARG A 425 -0.24 -16.80 -0.78
N LEU A 426 -1.50 -16.61 -1.17
CA LEU A 426 -2.44 -15.81 -0.39
C LEU A 426 -2.67 -16.41 1.00
N ARG A 427 -2.63 -17.75 1.13
CA ARG A 427 -2.81 -18.52 2.37
C ARG A 427 -1.57 -18.59 3.25
N GLU A 428 -0.39 -18.54 2.65
CA GLU A 428 0.91 -18.58 3.34
C GLU A 428 1.46 -17.20 3.68
N GLU A 429 0.73 -16.12 3.38
CA GLU A 429 1.15 -14.77 3.71
C GLU A 429 1.20 -14.57 5.24
N TYR A 430 2.21 -13.84 5.72
CA TYR A 430 2.40 -13.62 7.14
C TYR A 430 1.28 -12.76 7.73
N LEU A 431 0.55 -13.30 8.71
CA LEU A 431 -0.68 -12.72 9.25
C LEU A 431 -0.49 -11.29 9.75
N LEU A 432 0.56 -11.04 10.55
CA LEU A 432 0.75 -9.71 11.15
C LEU A 432 1.04 -8.64 10.10
N ASN A 433 1.69 -9.00 8.97
CA ASN A 433 1.92 -8.08 7.86
C ASN A 433 0.59 -7.67 7.22
N VAL A 434 -0.28 -8.65 6.94
CA VAL A 434 -1.61 -8.39 6.37
C VAL A 434 -2.48 -7.55 7.31
N LEU A 435 -2.48 -7.87 8.62
CA LEU A 435 -3.23 -7.10 9.60
C LEU A 435 -2.69 -5.67 9.77
N ALA A 436 -1.38 -5.44 9.67
CA ALA A 436 -0.81 -4.08 9.67
C ALA A 436 -1.16 -3.30 8.39
N ASN A 437 -1.00 -3.93 7.21
CA ASN A 437 -1.29 -3.30 5.92
C ASN A 437 -2.78 -2.95 5.72
N LEU A 438 -3.67 -3.69 6.37
CA LEU A 438 -5.11 -3.42 6.38
C LEU A 438 -5.55 -2.53 7.56
N GLY A 439 -4.61 -1.95 8.31
CA GLY A 439 -4.88 -0.98 9.36
C GLY A 439 -5.53 -1.54 10.62
N PHE A 440 -5.49 -2.87 10.83
CA PHE A 440 -5.96 -3.52 12.05
C PHE A 440 -4.94 -3.40 13.18
N LEU A 441 -3.65 -3.60 12.87
CA LEU A 441 -2.52 -3.46 13.79
C LEU A 441 -1.74 -2.15 13.53
N PRO A 442 -0.98 -1.67 14.52
CA PRO A 442 -0.05 -0.57 14.30
C PRO A 442 1.08 -0.95 13.32
N SER A 443 1.40 -0.07 12.38
CA SER A 443 2.37 -0.32 11.29
C SER A 443 3.79 0.19 11.60
N TYR A 444 3.94 1.24 12.41
CA TYR A 444 5.24 1.93 12.65
C TYR A 444 6.33 1.06 13.33
N GLY A 445 5.98 -0.10 13.90
CA GLY A 445 6.92 -1.05 14.50
C GLY A 445 7.40 -2.16 13.56
N PHE A 446 6.84 -2.28 12.35
CA PHE A 446 7.19 -3.29 11.36
C PHE A 446 7.68 -2.59 10.09
N PRO A 447 8.84 -2.94 9.52
CA PRO A 447 9.25 -2.43 8.20
C PRO A 447 8.35 -3.06 7.12
N THR A 448 7.12 -2.59 7.01
CA THR A 448 6.17 -2.96 5.95
C THR A 448 6.62 -2.32 4.65
N ASP A 449 6.52 -3.07 3.55
CA ASP A 449 6.83 -2.60 2.19
C ASP A 449 8.24 -2.04 1.98
N VAL A 450 9.22 -2.40 2.82
CA VAL A 450 10.64 -2.07 2.58
C VAL A 450 11.27 -3.18 1.76
N VAL A 451 11.86 -2.83 0.61
CA VAL A 451 12.46 -3.79 -0.32
C VAL A 451 13.96 -3.55 -0.52
N PRO A 452 14.75 -4.63 -0.69
CA PRO A 452 16.19 -4.53 -0.91
C PRO A 452 16.55 -4.25 -2.38
N PHE A 453 17.71 -3.64 -2.59
CA PHE A 453 18.40 -3.54 -3.87
C PHE A 453 19.69 -4.36 -3.85
N VAL A 454 19.69 -5.49 -4.56
CA VAL A 454 20.78 -6.46 -4.55
C VAL A 454 21.89 -6.01 -5.52
N THR A 455 23.02 -5.58 -4.96
CA THR A 455 24.15 -4.98 -5.69
C THR A 455 25.34 -5.93 -5.89
N THR A 456 25.21 -7.18 -5.44
CA THR A 456 26.28 -8.19 -5.56
C THR A 456 26.56 -8.55 -7.01
N THR A 457 27.82 -8.40 -7.44
CA THR A 457 28.35 -8.78 -8.76
C THR A 457 29.43 -9.88 -8.66
N VAL A 458 29.82 -10.50 -9.78
CA VAL A 458 30.90 -11.51 -9.85
C VAL A 458 32.22 -10.97 -9.28
N GLU A 459 32.52 -9.69 -9.51
CA GLU A 459 33.73 -9.04 -8.98
C GLU A 459 33.74 -9.04 -7.45
N ASN A 460 32.61 -8.69 -6.82
CA ASN A 460 32.46 -8.67 -5.37
C ASN A 460 32.59 -10.07 -4.76
N LEU A 461 32.05 -11.11 -5.43
CA LEU A 461 32.16 -12.50 -4.99
C LEU A 461 33.61 -13.01 -5.05
N LYS A 462 34.37 -12.62 -6.09
CA LYS A 462 35.79 -12.97 -6.22
C LYS A 462 36.69 -12.30 -5.18
N GLN A 463 36.31 -11.11 -4.69
CA GLN A 463 37.04 -10.41 -3.62
C GLN A 463 36.76 -10.99 -2.22
N LYS A 464 35.54 -11.47 -1.96
CA LYS A 464 35.14 -12.01 -0.64
C LYS A 464 35.56 -13.46 -0.36
N SER A 465 35.93 -14.25 -1.37
CA SER A 465 36.34 -15.66 -1.22
C SER A 465 37.67 -15.88 -0.45
N GLY A 466 38.31 -14.81 0.03
CA GLY A 466 39.54 -14.86 0.83
C GLY A 466 39.37 -14.92 2.35
N ASN A 467 38.17 -14.65 2.90
CA ASN A 467 37.90 -14.67 4.35
C ASN A 467 36.71 -15.60 4.63
N SER A 468 37.00 -16.80 5.16
CA SER A 468 35.98 -17.76 5.56
C SER A 468 35.60 -17.54 7.03
N GLU A 469 34.65 -16.66 7.29
CA GLU A 469 33.84 -16.77 8.51
C GLU A 469 32.37 -17.00 8.12
N ARG A 470 31.77 -17.95 8.82
CA ARG A 470 30.42 -18.44 8.62
C ARG A 470 29.45 -17.38 9.16
N GLU A 471 29.16 -16.36 8.37
CA GLU A 471 28.12 -15.39 8.71
C GLU A 471 26.73 -15.98 8.48
N ASP A 472 25.87 -15.82 9.48
CA ASP A 472 24.49 -16.28 9.51
C ASP A 472 23.63 -15.62 8.40
N ASN A 473 22.61 -16.33 7.90
CA ASN A 473 21.78 -15.87 6.77
C ASN A 473 20.97 -14.60 7.09
N ARG A 474 20.76 -14.28 8.37
CA ARG A 474 20.12 -13.04 8.83
C ARG A 474 21.01 -11.80 8.65
N SER A 475 22.32 -11.92 8.83
CA SER A 475 23.29 -10.83 8.66
C SER A 475 23.37 -10.34 7.21
N ARG A 476 23.17 -11.24 6.24
CA ARG A 476 23.17 -10.91 4.81
C ARG A 476 21.95 -10.10 4.34
N ARG A 477 20.81 -10.14 5.05
CA ARG A 477 19.66 -9.26 4.75
C ARG A 477 19.92 -7.81 5.19
N ALA A 478 20.76 -7.61 6.20
CA ALA A 478 21.06 -6.28 6.76
C ALA A 478 22.06 -5.46 5.92
N GLY A 479 22.76 -6.08 4.97
CA GLY A 479 23.86 -5.45 4.21
C GLY A 479 23.50 -4.89 2.82
N TYR A 480 22.26 -5.01 2.35
CA TYR A 480 21.84 -4.41 1.08
C TYR A 480 21.09 -3.09 1.29
N PRO A 481 21.27 -2.09 0.42
CA PRO A 481 20.46 -0.89 0.41
C PRO A 481 18.97 -1.24 0.34
N SER A 482 18.14 -0.56 1.12
CA SER A 482 16.70 -0.78 1.13
C SER A 482 15.92 0.53 1.10
N ARG A 483 14.71 0.51 0.54
CA ARG A 483 13.79 1.65 0.46
C ARG A 483 12.34 1.18 0.57
N HIS A 484 11.45 2.05 1.02
CA HIS A 484 10.01 1.82 0.95
C HIS A 484 9.58 1.65 -0.52
N LEU A 485 8.67 0.70 -0.79
CA LEU A 485 8.37 0.21 -2.13
C LEU A 485 7.80 1.30 -3.04
N THR A 486 7.00 2.22 -2.50
CA THR A 486 6.46 3.39 -3.22
C THR A 486 7.55 4.27 -3.82
N ILE A 487 8.74 4.32 -3.21
CA ILE A 487 9.91 5.04 -3.70
C ILE A 487 10.78 4.10 -4.55
N ALA A 488 10.94 2.84 -4.14
CA ALA A 488 11.81 1.87 -4.80
C ALA A 488 11.36 1.53 -6.24
N ILE A 489 10.05 1.50 -6.52
CA ILE A 489 9.51 1.31 -7.89
C ILE A 489 9.90 2.41 -8.88
N ARG A 490 10.49 3.51 -8.38
CA ARG A 490 11.10 4.58 -9.18
C ARG A 490 12.61 4.55 -9.06
N ASP A 491 13.15 4.61 -7.84
CA ASP A 491 14.58 4.78 -7.61
C ASP A 491 15.40 3.54 -7.98
N TYR A 492 14.86 2.34 -7.78
CA TYR A 492 15.50 1.06 -8.09
C TYR A 492 14.90 0.37 -9.32
N ALA A 493 14.00 1.05 -10.03
CA ALA A 493 13.31 0.50 -11.18
C ALA A 493 14.30 0.05 -12.27
N PRO A 494 13.98 -1.00 -13.05
CA PRO A 494 14.86 -1.45 -14.12
C PRO A 494 15.23 -0.31 -15.07
N GLY A 495 16.52 -0.15 -15.34
CA GLY A 495 17.08 0.93 -16.15
C GLY A 495 17.50 2.19 -15.38
N THR A 496 17.26 2.29 -14.07
CA THR A 496 17.81 3.39 -13.24
C THR A 496 19.21 3.09 -12.73
N ASP A 497 19.96 4.17 -12.51
CA ASP A 497 21.29 4.12 -11.94
C ASP A 497 21.25 4.51 -10.45
N THR A 498 21.74 3.62 -9.59
CA THR A 498 21.84 3.83 -8.14
C THR A 498 23.30 3.99 -7.75
N VAL A 499 23.63 5.09 -7.10
CA VAL A 499 25.00 5.38 -6.62
C VAL A 499 25.18 4.84 -5.20
N LEU A 500 26.22 4.02 -5.00
CA LEU A 500 26.58 3.36 -3.75
C LEU A 500 28.10 3.28 -3.60
N ASP A 501 28.65 3.80 -2.51
CA ASP A 501 30.08 3.80 -2.17
C ASP A 501 30.98 4.30 -3.30
N GLY A 502 30.55 5.39 -3.96
CA GLY A 502 31.26 6.01 -5.08
C GLY A 502 31.20 5.23 -6.40
N ARG A 503 30.37 4.18 -6.46
CA ARG A 503 30.13 3.35 -7.64
C ARG A 503 28.67 3.48 -8.09
N VAL A 504 28.46 3.36 -9.38
CA VAL A 504 27.15 3.42 -10.03
C VAL A 504 26.73 2.01 -10.42
N TYR A 505 25.54 1.63 -9.96
CA TYR A 505 24.92 0.33 -10.17
C TYR A 505 23.65 0.50 -10.99
N ARG A 506 23.61 -0.09 -12.18
CA ARG A 506 22.42 -0.09 -13.03
C ARG A 506 21.46 -1.22 -12.61
N SER A 507 20.20 -0.87 -12.35
CA SER A 507 19.17 -1.87 -12.04
C SER A 507 18.82 -2.68 -13.29
N GLY A 508 18.93 -4.00 -13.21
CA GLY A 508 18.68 -4.93 -14.32
C GLY A 508 17.35 -5.68 -14.24
N GLY A 509 16.61 -5.52 -13.13
CA GLY A 509 15.36 -6.24 -12.94
C GLY A 509 14.86 -6.25 -11.49
N VAL A 510 13.84 -7.07 -11.25
CA VAL A 510 13.19 -7.27 -9.95
C VAL A 510 13.53 -8.64 -9.37
N THR A 511 13.47 -8.78 -8.05
CA THR A 511 13.52 -10.08 -7.40
C THR A 511 12.11 -10.67 -7.28
N LEU A 512 11.97 -11.93 -7.64
CA LEU A 512 10.67 -12.61 -7.78
C LEU A 512 10.22 -13.35 -6.50
N ASN A 513 11.14 -13.76 -5.62
CA ASN A 513 10.81 -14.57 -4.46
C ASN A 513 10.57 -13.69 -3.23
N TRP A 514 9.40 -13.80 -2.59
CA TRP A 514 8.99 -12.95 -1.46
C TRP A 514 9.48 -13.48 -0.10
N GLN A 515 9.58 -14.79 0.07
CA GLN A 515 9.89 -15.43 1.37
C GLN A 515 11.35 -15.90 1.51
N ILE A 516 12.12 -15.93 0.43
CA ILE A 516 13.43 -16.57 0.37
C ILE A 516 14.52 -15.50 0.15
N PRO A 517 15.65 -15.51 0.88
CA PRO A 517 16.74 -14.58 0.64
C PRO A 517 17.15 -14.57 -0.84
N ALA A 518 17.38 -13.40 -1.45
CA ALA A 518 17.76 -13.30 -2.87
C ALA A 518 19.08 -14.03 -3.24
N ALA A 519 19.83 -14.49 -2.24
CA ALA A 519 21.04 -15.31 -2.38
C ALA A 519 20.80 -16.82 -2.19
N ALA A 520 19.60 -17.22 -1.76
CA ALA A 520 19.20 -18.61 -1.60
C ALA A 520 18.40 -19.03 -2.85
N GLU A 521 18.88 -20.07 -3.52
CA GLU A 521 18.28 -20.60 -4.73
C GLU A 521 17.06 -21.47 -4.39
N ALA A 522 15.92 -21.14 -4.98
CA ALA A 522 14.68 -21.90 -4.93
C ALA A 522 14.08 -21.98 -6.35
N GLU A 523 13.10 -22.85 -6.55
CA GLU A 523 12.34 -22.88 -7.80
C GLU A 523 11.64 -21.53 -8.03
N PRO A 524 11.44 -21.10 -9.31
CA PRO A 524 10.74 -19.86 -9.61
C PRO A 524 9.33 -19.89 -9.02
N GLU A 525 9.09 -19.04 -8.02
CA GLU A 525 7.75 -18.85 -7.44
C GLU A 525 6.85 -18.14 -8.47
N ILE A 526 5.60 -18.58 -8.64
CA ILE A 526 4.68 -17.89 -9.55
C ILE A 526 4.36 -16.50 -8.99
N GLN A 527 4.55 -15.50 -9.84
CA GLN A 527 4.41 -14.10 -9.45
C GLN A 527 2.94 -13.71 -9.33
N ASN A 528 2.61 -12.96 -8.27
CA ASN A 528 1.28 -12.39 -8.06
C ASN A 528 1.06 -11.20 -9.01
N LEU A 529 0.87 -11.50 -10.29
CA LEU A 529 0.50 -10.52 -11.31
C LEU A 529 -0.95 -10.10 -11.11
N ARG A 530 -1.13 -8.83 -10.77
CA ARG A 530 -2.41 -8.19 -10.53
C ARG A 530 -2.78 -7.28 -11.70
N TRP A 531 -4.01 -6.83 -11.73
CA TRP A 531 -4.54 -5.87 -12.69
C TRP A 531 -4.95 -4.59 -11.99
N ALA A 532 -4.52 -3.46 -12.54
CA ALA A 532 -5.05 -2.15 -12.19
C ALA A 532 -5.97 -1.67 -13.32
N TRP A 533 -7.03 -0.95 -12.96
CA TRP A 533 -8.03 -0.48 -13.91
C TRP A 533 -8.54 0.93 -13.56
N ARG A 534 -9.00 1.65 -14.59
CA ARG A 534 -9.66 2.95 -14.48
C ARG A 534 -10.82 3.02 -15.47
N CYS A 535 -11.99 3.44 -15.02
CA CYS A 535 -13.17 3.59 -15.85
C CYS A 535 -13.27 5.00 -16.43
N ARG A 536 -13.43 5.12 -17.76
CA ARG A 536 -13.69 6.42 -18.41
C ARG A 536 -15.14 6.89 -18.29
N LYS A 537 -16.08 5.97 -18.03
CA LYS A 537 -17.52 6.27 -17.92
C LYS A 537 -17.91 6.83 -16.56
N CYS A 538 -17.38 6.27 -15.45
CA CYS A 538 -17.73 6.71 -14.08
C CYS A 538 -16.54 7.20 -13.25
N GLY A 539 -15.33 7.30 -13.81
CA GLY A 539 -14.14 7.80 -13.11
C GLY A 539 -13.49 6.84 -12.10
N HIS A 540 -14.21 5.80 -11.65
CA HIS A 540 -13.72 4.85 -10.65
C HIS A 540 -12.49 4.06 -11.13
N ASN A 541 -11.65 3.66 -10.18
CA ASN A 541 -10.43 2.91 -10.43
C ASN A 541 -10.15 1.94 -9.27
N GLY A 542 -9.18 1.06 -9.45
CA GLY A 542 -8.76 0.14 -8.40
C GLY A 542 -7.82 -0.96 -8.91
N THR A 543 -7.53 -1.91 -8.04
CA THR A 543 -6.71 -3.09 -8.36
C THR A 543 -7.42 -4.39 -8.04
N ARG A 544 -7.16 -5.45 -8.81
CA ARG A 544 -7.73 -6.79 -8.63
C ARG A 544 -6.72 -7.87 -9.03
N LEU A 545 -6.90 -9.09 -8.53
CA LEU A 545 -6.09 -10.25 -8.93
C LEU A 545 -6.46 -10.71 -10.35
N ALA A 546 -7.76 -10.84 -10.61
CA ALA A 546 -8.28 -11.21 -11.92
C ALA A 546 -8.38 -10.01 -12.88
N LYS A 547 -8.31 -10.29 -14.19
CA LYS A 547 -8.44 -9.31 -15.27
C LYS A 547 -9.86 -8.74 -15.34
N PRO A 548 -10.08 -7.42 -15.17
CA PRO A 548 -11.41 -6.84 -15.26
C PRO A 548 -11.79 -6.54 -16.73
N GLU A 549 -12.87 -7.15 -17.19
CA GLU A 549 -13.44 -6.89 -18.53
C GLU A 549 -14.40 -5.70 -18.51
N ARG A 550 -15.20 -5.61 -17.44
CA ARG A 550 -16.15 -4.54 -17.15
C ARG A 550 -15.74 -3.77 -15.89
N CYS A 551 -16.24 -2.55 -15.77
CA CYS A 551 -16.05 -1.72 -14.60
C CYS A 551 -16.87 -2.29 -13.43
N PRO A 552 -16.25 -2.69 -12.32
CA PRO A 552 -16.95 -3.23 -11.14
C PRO A 552 -17.92 -2.26 -10.46
N HIS A 553 -17.83 -0.97 -10.81
CA HIS A 553 -18.69 0.07 -10.26
C HIS A 553 -19.89 0.39 -11.14
N CYS A 554 -19.72 0.48 -12.47
CA CYS A 554 -20.78 0.95 -13.37
C CYS A 554 -21.18 -0.04 -14.48
N GLY A 555 -20.59 -1.23 -14.51
CA GLY A 555 -20.85 -2.27 -15.53
C GLY A 555 -20.27 -1.98 -16.91
N ALA A 556 -19.77 -0.76 -17.16
CA ALA A 556 -19.26 -0.38 -18.48
C ALA A 556 -18.01 -1.17 -18.88
N THR A 557 -17.93 -1.57 -20.15
CA THR A 557 -16.75 -2.23 -20.71
C THR A 557 -15.48 -1.38 -20.54
N LEU A 558 -14.42 -1.98 -20.02
CA LEU A 558 -13.13 -1.30 -19.83
C LEU A 558 -12.29 -1.38 -21.11
N ASP A 559 -11.73 -0.23 -21.52
CA ASP A 559 -10.77 -0.14 -22.62
C ASP A 559 -9.47 -0.88 -22.24
N LYS A 560 -8.85 -1.56 -23.21
CA LYS A 560 -7.52 -2.18 -23.07
C LYS A 560 -6.45 -1.17 -22.62
N ARG A 561 -6.58 0.12 -22.92
CA ARG A 561 -5.64 1.18 -22.50
C ARG A 561 -5.81 1.63 -21.06
N THR A 562 -6.96 1.34 -20.45
CA THR A 562 -7.30 1.77 -19.09
C THR A 562 -7.28 0.63 -18.08
N ARG A 563 -6.81 -0.55 -18.50
CA ARG A 563 -6.48 -1.67 -17.63
C ARG A 563 -5.09 -2.17 -17.99
N TYR A 564 -4.29 -2.46 -16.99
CA TYR A 564 -2.91 -2.89 -17.20
C TYR A 564 -2.49 -3.81 -16.08
N ARG A 565 -1.60 -4.73 -16.43
CA ARG A 565 -1.08 -5.72 -15.50
C ARG A 565 0.09 -5.11 -14.72
N TYR A 566 0.19 -5.43 -13.45
CA TYR A 566 1.31 -4.99 -12.62
C TYR A 566 1.81 -6.12 -11.73
N ILE A 567 3.06 -5.98 -11.29
CA ILE A 567 3.68 -6.80 -10.27
C ILE A 567 4.09 -5.91 -9.11
N GLN A 568 3.96 -6.44 -7.89
CA GLN A 568 4.59 -5.86 -6.70
C GLN A 568 5.97 -6.51 -6.53
N PRO A 569 7.07 -5.77 -6.75
CA PRO A 569 8.41 -6.33 -6.62
C PRO A 569 8.71 -6.76 -5.18
N ALA A 570 9.34 -7.91 -4.98
CA ALA A 570 9.91 -8.28 -3.67
C ALA A 570 11.25 -7.56 -3.38
N GLY A 571 11.78 -6.85 -4.37
CA GLY A 571 13.10 -6.26 -4.38
C GLY A 571 13.59 -6.03 -5.81
N PHE A 572 14.78 -5.46 -5.90
CA PHE A 572 15.41 -5.06 -7.16
C PHE A 572 16.83 -5.60 -7.20
N ALA A 573 17.39 -5.78 -8.39
CA ALA A 573 18.75 -6.32 -8.51
C ALA A 573 19.48 -5.84 -9.76
N VAL A 574 20.81 -5.73 -9.62
CA VAL A 574 21.73 -5.59 -10.75
C VAL A 574 21.93 -6.93 -11.46
N ASP A 575 22.37 -6.91 -12.73
CA ASP A 575 22.92 -8.14 -13.33
C ASP A 575 24.18 -8.53 -12.55
N LEU A 576 24.26 -9.80 -12.16
CA LEU A 576 25.44 -10.35 -11.49
C LEU A 576 26.73 -10.08 -12.28
N ARG A 577 26.65 -9.97 -13.61
CA ARG A 577 27.79 -9.80 -14.53
C ARG A 577 28.13 -8.35 -14.83
N ASP A 578 27.28 -7.39 -14.43
CA ASP A 578 27.53 -5.98 -14.68
C ASP A 578 28.74 -5.50 -13.87
N LYS A 579 29.49 -4.59 -14.47
CA LYS A 579 30.63 -3.93 -13.83
C LYS A 579 30.20 -2.53 -13.38
N PRO A 580 30.21 -2.24 -12.08
CA PRO A 580 29.93 -0.89 -11.62
C PRO A 580 30.97 0.09 -12.16
N HIS A 581 30.54 1.29 -12.53
CA HIS A 581 31.41 2.40 -12.99
C HIS A 581 31.33 3.59 -12.02
N ASN A 582 32.16 4.61 -12.21
CA ASN A 582 32.17 5.80 -11.35
C ASN A 582 31.63 7.05 -12.07
N ASP A 583 31.15 6.91 -13.30
CA ASP A 583 30.55 8.02 -14.05
C ASP A 583 29.16 8.37 -13.53
N ILE A 584 29.02 9.57 -12.97
CA ILE A 584 27.79 10.13 -12.39
C ILE A 584 27.15 11.21 -13.29
N THR A 585 27.64 11.40 -14.51
CA THR A 585 27.27 12.55 -15.35
C THR A 585 25.93 12.40 -16.08
N LEU A 586 25.40 11.18 -16.21
CA LEU A 586 24.14 10.89 -16.93
C LEU A 586 23.19 9.93 -16.16
N PRO A 587 22.77 10.26 -14.92
CA PRO A 587 21.85 9.40 -14.20
C PRO A 587 20.49 9.36 -14.90
N GLN A 588 20.04 8.14 -15.23
CA GLN A 588 18.73 7.90 -15.83
C GLN A 588 17.65 7.78 -14.73
N TYR A 589 16.61 8.61 -14.82
CA TYR A 589 15.51 8.63 -13.85
C TYR A 589 14.18 8.22 -14.50
N ILE A 590 13.36 7.50 -13.74
CA ILE A 590 11.98 7.19 -14.13
C ILE A 590 11.05 8.32 -13.68
N PRO A 591 10.14 8.81 -14.55
CA PRO A 591 9.19 9.86 -14.18
C PRO A 591 8.30 9.49 -12.98
N VAL A 592 7.94 10.50 -12.18
CA VAL A 592 6.97 10.35 -11.10
C VAL A 592 5.56 10.27 -11.69
N ARG A 593 4.73 9.37 -11.16
CA ARG A 593 3.32 9.23 -11.51
C ARG A 593 2.45 9.46 -10.28
N ASP A 594 1.35 10.18 -10.48
CA ASP A 594 0.31 10.31 -9.46
C ASP A 594 -0.32 8.95 -9.18
N PRO A 595 -0.57 8.59 -7.91
CA PRO A 595 -1.25 7.35 -7.57
C PRO A 595 -2.70 7.35 -8.08
N LEU A 596 -3.22 6.16 -8.37
CA LEU A 596 -4.66 5.97 -8.54
C LEU A 596 -5.32 5.84 -7.17
N ILE A 597 -6.37 6.62 -6.93
CA ILE A 597 -7.04 6.72 -5.63
C ILE A 597 -8.49 6.25 -5.77
N SER A 598 -8.91 5.33 -4.90
CA SER A 598 -10.26 4.78 -4.87
C SER A 598 -10.86 4.84 -3.47
N LEU A 599 -12.08 5.37 -3.36
CA LEU A 599 -12.85 5.51 -2.12
C LEU A 599 -14.13 4.66 -2.21
N GLU A 600 -13.95 3.34 -2.32
CA GLU A 600 -15.09 2.40 -2.31
C GLU A 600 -15.89 2.55 -1.00
N GLY A 601 -17.22 2.53 -1.09
CA GLY A 601 -18.09 2.59 0.09
C GLY A 601 -18.35 3.98 0.70
N ALA A 602 -17.67 5.05 0.23
CA ALA A 602 -17.77 6.37 0.85
C ALA A 602 -18.95 7.21 0.32
N ASP A 603 -19.76 7.76 1.24
CA ASP A 603 -20.90 8.62 0.92
C ASP A 603 -20.47 10.02 0.48
N TRP A 604 -21.13 10.55 -0.55
CA TRP A 604 -21.00 11.95 -0.93
C TRP A 604 -21.82 12.84 0.01
N MET A 605 -21.16 13.88 0.52
CA MET A 605 -21.74 14.93 1.35
C MET A 605 -21.75 16.25 0.57
N PRO A 606 -22.86 17.00 0.55
CA PRO A 606 -22.89 18.31 -0.07
C PRO A 606 -22.09 19.30 0.77
N LEU A 607 -21.50 20.31 0.11
CA LEU A 607 -21.05 21.52 0.81
C LEU A 607 -22.26 22.27 1.42
N PRO A 608 -22.06 23.16 2.40
CA PRO A 608 -23.12 23.98 3.00
C PRO A 608 -24.10 24.56 1.97
N ASN A 609 -23.55 25.07 0.86
CA ASN A 609 -24.29 25.32 -0.36
C ASN A 609 -23.97 24.21 -1.39
N SER A 610 -24.96 23.39 -1.70
CA SER A 610 -24.82 22.23 -2.59
C SER A 610 -24.40 22.60 -4.02
N ALA A 611 -24.66 23.82 -4.48
CA ALA A 611 -24.24 24.29 -5.79
C ALA A 611 -22.71 24.41 -5.92
N LEU A 612 -22.01 24.62 -4.79
CA LEU A 612 -20.55 24.77 -4.75
C LEU A 612 -19.81 23.43 -4.84
N GLY A 613 -20.53 22.30 -4.77
CA GLY A 613 -19.97 20.97 -4.90
C GLY A 613 -20.17 20.07 -3.70
N CYS A 614 -19.38 18.99 -3.67
CA CYS A 614 -19.52 17.91 -2.69
C CYS A 614 -18.16 17.33 -2.30
N TYR A 615 -18.11 16.62 -1.19
CA TYR A 615 -16.92 15.95 -0.69
C TYR A 615 -17.27 14.57 -0.14
N ARG A 616 -16.25 13.76 0.12
CA ARG A 616 -16.38 12.50 0.86
C ARG A 616 -15.07 12.17 1.57
N THR A 617 -15.18 11.38 2.63
CA THR A 617 -14.02 10.90 3.38
C THR A 617 -14.17 9.40 3.65
N THR A 618 -13.05 8.70 3.73
CA THR A 618 -13.01 7.31 4.14
C THR A 618 -11.71 7.00 4.86
N ALA A 619 -11.81 6.18 5.91
CA ALA A 619 -10.65 5.66 6.62
C ALA A 619 -9.98 4.46 5.90
N GLN A 620 -10.49 4.06 4.74
CA GLN A 620 -10.09 2.82 4.04
C GLN A 620 -9.89 3.02 2.53
N GLY A 621 -9.48 4.23 2.13
CA GLY A 621 -9.17 4.53 0.74
C GLY A 621 -8.00 3.69 0.23
N SER A 622 -8.06 3.28 -1.04
CA SER A 622 -7.01 2.53 -1.70
C SER A 622 -6.14 3.45 -2.54
N LEU A 623 -4.83 3.39 -2.33
CA LEU A 623 -3.81 4.09 -3.10
C LEU A 623 -3.01 3.09 -3.90
N PHE A 624 -2.97 3.26 -5.21
CA PHE A 624 -2.15 2.46 -6.10
C PHE A 624 -1.03 3.31 -6.70
N HIS A 625 0.17 3.17 -6.14
CA HIS A 625 1.39 3.77 -6.69
C HIS A 625 1.96 2.86 -7.77
N TYR A 626 2.38 3.44 -8.89
CA TYR A 626 2.91 2.66 -10.00
C TYR A 626 4.02 3.38 -10.77
N SER A 627 4.81 2.58 -11.45
CA SER A 627 5.78 3.00 -12.44
C SER A 627 5.45 2.33 -13.78
N ASP A 628 5.38 3.14 -14.83
CA ASP A 628 5.12 2.71 -16.21
C ASP A 628 6.38 2.76 -17.09
N GLY A 629 7.57 2.76 -16.48
CA GLY A 629 8.85 2.76 -17.19
C GLY A 629 9.18 4.11 -17.83
N LEU A 630 10.36 4.18 -18.46
CA LEU A 630 10.89 5.43 -19.01
C LEU A 630 9.97 6.03 -20.10
N HIS A 631 9.27 5.18 -20.85
CA HIS A 631 8.46 5.56 -22.01
C HIS A 631 6.95 5.50 -21.75
N GLY A 632 6.52 5.22 -20.51
CA GLY A 632 5.10 5.13 -20.16
C GLY A 632 4.36 3.92 -20.77
N LYS A 633 5.09 2.87 -21.17
CA LYS A 633 4.54 1.64 -21.78
C LYS A 633 4.66 0.40 -20.90
N GLY A 634 5.18 0.55 -19.68
CA GLY A 634 5.48 -0.54 -18.77
C GLY A 634 6.86 -1.15 -19.02
N TYR A 635 7.06 -2.33 -18.44
CA TYR A 635 8.30 -3.10 -18.52
C TYR A 635 8.01 -4.44 -19.20
N ALA A 636 8.99 -4.90 -19.98
CA ALA A 636 9.06 -6.29 -20.35
C ALA A 636 9.74 -7.02 -19.18
N LEU A 637 9.11 -8.07 -18.65
CA LEU A 637 9.56 -8.78 -17.44
C LEU A 637 9.69 -10.28 -17.69
N CYS A 638 10.86 -10.85 -17.39
CA CYS A 638 11.07 -12.29 -17.37
C CYS A 638 10.65 -12.88 -16.02
N LEU A 639 9.55 -13.63 -15.98
CA LEU A 639 9.04 -14.33 -14.79
C LEU A 639 9.91 -15.53 -14.34
N ARG A 640 10.90 -15.94 -15.13
CA ARG A 640 11.86 -17.00 -14.73
C ARG A 640 13.02 -16.48 -13.89
N CYS A 641 13.51 -15.28 -14.17
CA CYS A 641 14.72 -14.76 -13.52
C CYS A 641 14.61 -13.32 -13.00
N GLY A 642 13.51 -12.62 -13.28
CA GLY A 642 13.27 -11.25 -12.82
C GLY A 642 13.90 -10.16 -13.67
N ARG A 643 14.63 -10.51 -14.76
CA ARG A 643 15.19 -9.55 -15.70
C ARG A 643 14.06 -8.67 -16.27
N ALA A 644 14.24 -7.37 -16.25
CA ALA A 644 13.27 -6.45 -16.80
C ALA A 644 13.91 -5.21 -17.43
N ASP A 645 13.21 -4.58 -18.37
CA ASP A 645 13.63 -3.31 -18.98
C ASP A 645 12.39 -2.55 -19.47
N SER A 646 12.52 -1.22 -19.60
CA SER A 646 11.42 -0.36 -20.07
C SER A 646 11.07 -0.67 -21.52
N GLU A 647 9.78 -0.80 -21.84
CA GLU A 647 9.35 -1.02 -23.22
C GLU A 647 9.37 0.27 -24.05
N HIS A 648 9.83 0.14 -25.30
CA HIS A 648 9.62 1.13 -26.35
C HIS A 648 8.29 0.85 -27.08
N GLU A 649 8.01 1.51 -28.21
CA GLU A 649 6.72 1.41 -28.95
C GLU A 649 6.12 -0.01 -29.03
N GLN A 650 4.77 -0.09 -29.03
CA GLN A 650 4.02 -1.36 -28.89
C GLN A 650 4.44 -2.41 -29.94
N GLY A 651 5.04 -3.52 -29.47
CA GLY A 651 5.29 -4.72 -30.28
C GLY A 651 6.74 -5.21 -30.31
N PHE A 652 7.72 -4.43 -29.84
CA PHE A 652 9.12 -4.83 -29.83
C PHE A 652 9.64 -5.13 -28.42
N LEU A 653 10.27 -6.30 -28.26
CA LEU A 653 10.94 -6.68 -27.02
C LEU A 653 12.21 -5.85 -26.82
N PRO A 654 12.45 -5.26 -25.63
CA PRO A 654 13.68 -4.53 -25.35
C PRO A 654 14.93 -5.37 -25.62
N PRO A 655 16.02 -4.77 -26.15
CA PRO A 655 17.27 -5.50 -26.42
C PRO A 655 17.81 -6.26 -25.22
N ALA A 656 17.61 -5.74 -24.01
CA ALA A 656 18.04 -6.37 -22.76
C ALA A 656 17.32 -7.70 -22.44
N LEU A 657 16.17 -7.99 -23.08
CA LEU A 657 15.43 -9.25 -22.92
C LEU A 657 15.57 -10.21 -24.10
N LYS A 658 16.14 -9.76 -25.22
CA LYS A 658 16.44 -10.65 -26.35
C LYS A 658 17.66 -11.52 -26.01
N ASP A 659 17.50 -12.84 -26.08
CA ASP A 659 18.54 -13.82 -25.77
C ASP A 659 19.26 -13.53 -24.43
N HIS A 660 18.48 -13.17 -23.41
CA HIS A 660 19.02 -12.69 -22.14
C HIS A 660 19.54 -13.82 -21.26
N LYS A 661 20.53 -13.52 -20.42
CA LYS A 661 21.02 -14.45 -19.37
C LYS A 661 20.19 -14.29 -18.10
N ARG A 662 20.21 -15.31 -17.23
CA ARG A 662 19.58 -15.19 -15.90
C ARG A 662 20.17 -14.00 -15.15
N LEU A 663 19.31 -13.13 -14.59
CA LEU A 663 19.70 -11.91 -13.86
C LEU A 663 20.69 -12.20 -12.72
N ARG A 664 20.50 -13.31 -11.99
CA ARG A 664 21.28 -13.66 -10.77
C ARG A 664 22.11 -14.95 -10.85
N GLY A 665 22.24 -15.60 -12.00
CA GLY A 665 22.97 -16.88 -12.14
C GLY A 665 22.13 -18.13 -11.81
N GLY A 666 22.76 -19.30 -11.57
CA GLY A 666 22.12 -20.59 -11.22
C GLY A 666 23.09 -21.65 -10.64
N ARG A 667 22.55 -22.79 -10.16
CA ARG A 667 23.31 -23.90 -9.52
C ARG A 667 24.36 -24.48 -10.46
N LEU A 668 25.61 -24.47 -10.01
CA LEU A 668 26.77 -25.22 -10.55
C LEU A 668 27.33 -24.74 -11.90
N ASN A 669 28.46 -24.03 -11.81
CA ASN A 669 29.33 -23.58 -12.91
C ASN A 669 28.66 -22.59 -13.89
N ASP A 670 29.41 -21.56 -14.28
CA ASP A 670 29.04 -20.51 -15.25
C ASP A 670 28.73 -21.02 -16.69
N ARG A 671 28.21 -22.24 -16.86
CA ARG A 671 27.94 -22.91 -18.14
C ARG A 671 26.54 -22.70 -18.69
N GLU A 672 25.53 -22.31 -17.88
CA GLU A 672 24.22 -21.89 -18.42
C GLU A 672 24.35 -20.52 -19.12
N GLN A 673 24.43 -20.52 -20.45
CA GLN A 673 24.68 -19.31 -21.23
C GLN A 673 23.46 -18.40 -21.43
N LEU A 674 22.23 -18.92 -21.32
CA LEU A 674 20.97 -18.19 -21.61
C LEU A 674 19.88 -18.55 -20.60
N CYS A 675 18.97 -17.63 -20.32
CA CYS A 675 17.80 -17.92 -19.49
C CYS A 675 16.84 -18.87 -20.23
N PRO A 676 16.31 -19.92 -19.58
CA PRO A 676 15.27 -20.77 -20.18
C PRO A 676 14.04 -19.99 -20.66
N GLY A 677 13.78 -18.83 -20.05
CA GLY A 677 12.68 -17.93 -20.45
C GLY A 677 12.76 -17.40 -21.88
N ASN A 678 13.92 -17.46 -22.55
CA ASN A 678 14.02 -17.10 -23.98
C ASN A 678 13.31 -18.11 -24.89
N HIS A 679 13.33 -19.41 -24.55
CA HIS A 679 12.70 -20.47 -25.33
C HIS A 679 11.20 -20.64 -24.97
N GLU A 680 10.82 -20.15 -23.79
CA GLU A 680 9.47 -20.18 -23.23
C GLU A 680 8.75 -18.83 -23.34
N ALA A 681 9.16 -17.98 -24.29
CA ALA A 681 8.86 -16.55 -24.33
C ALA A 681 7.36 -16.19 -24.22
N SER A 682 6.46 -17.05 -24.70
CA SER A 682 5.00 -16.81 -24.66
C SER A 682 4.43 -16.61 -23.26
N TRP A 683 5.05 -17.20 -22.23
CA TRP A 683 4.60 -17.06 -20.84
C TRP A 683 5.72 -16.62 -19.89
N ALA A 684 6.99 -16.90 -20.21
CA ALA A 684 8.10 -16.52 -19.36
C ALA A 684 8.42 -15.03 -19.48
N ILE A 685 8.32 -14.44 -20.68
CA ILE A 685 8.57 -13.02 -20.90
C ILE A 685 7.23 -12.32 -21.07
N GLN A 686 6.90 -11.52 -20.08
CA GLN A 686 5.64 -10.83 -19.99
C GLN A 686 5.79 -9.37 -20.41
N PRO A 687 5.15 -8.95 -21.51
CA PRO A 687 5.19 -7.56 -21.94
C PRO A 687 4.23 -6.68 -21.13
N ASN A 688 4.44 -5.36 -21.20
CA ASN A 688 3.59 -4.31 -20.64
C ASN A 688 3.18 -4.57 -19.19
N VAL A 689 4.15 -4.99 -18.36
CA VAL A 689 3.97 -5.17 -16.92
C VAL A 689 4.41 -3.88 -16.23
N ARG A 690 3.53 -3.29 -15.41
CA ARG A 690 3.90 -2.15 -14.56
C ARG A 690 4.47 -2.64 -13.23
N LEU A 691 5.30 -1.83 -12.60
CA LEU A 691 5.67 -2.05 -11.20
C LEU A 691 4.70 -1.25 -10.35
N GLY A 692 4.12 -1.84 -9.31
CA GLY A 692 3.18 -1.10 -8.48
C GLY A 692 2.92 -1.73 -7.13
N ILE A 693 2.37 -0.92 -6.23
CA ILE A 693 1.97 -1.29 -4.88
C ILE A 693 0.62 -0.66 -4.58
N ALA A 694 -0.29 -1.44 -4.00
CA ALA A 694 -1.56 -0.97 -3.48
C ALA A 694 -1.50 -0.90 -1.95
N THR A 695 -1.64 0.30 -1.39
CA THR A 695 -1.71 0.55 0.05
C THR A 695 -3.08 1.08 0.43
N HIS A 696 -3.40 1.04 1.74
CA HIS A 696 -4.64 1.59 2.28
C HIS A 696 -4.34 2.68 3.27
N THR A 697 -5.13 3.74 3.21
CA THR A 697 -4.97 4.91 4.06
C THR A 697 -6.28 5.69 4.15
N GLU A 698 -6.29 6.73 4.98
CA GLU A 698 -7.39 7.67 5.02
C GLU A 698 -7.31 8.65 3.86
N VAL A 699 -8.46 8.90 3.22
CA VAL A 699 -8.54 9.74 2.03
C VAL A 699 -9.73 10.69 2.16
N PHE A 700 -9.50 11.94 1.79
CA PHE A 700 -10.52 12.96 1.61
C PHE A 700 -10.56 13.37 0.14
N GLU A 701 -11.75 13.40 -0.44
CA GLU A 701 -11.99 13.85 -1.81
C GLU A 701 -12.93 15.04 -1.79
N LEU A 702 -12.59 16.10 -2.53
CA LEU A 702 -13.44 17.27 -2.75
C LEU A 702 -13.63 17.50 -4.26
N GLN A 703 -14.87 17.76 -4.65
CA GLN A 703 -15.29 18.16 -5.99
C GLN A 703 -15.92 19.55 -5.91
N PRO A 704 -15.10 20.61 -5.93
CA PRO A 704 -15.62 21.97 -5.89
C PRO A 704 -16.13 22.39 -7.27
N ARG A 705 -17.10 23.30 -7.27
CA ARG A 705 -17.65 24.01 -8.43
C ARG A 705 -17.52 25.51 -8.18
N ASP A 706 -17.55 26.30 -9.25
CA ASP A 706 -17.63 27.76 -9.10
C ASP A 706 -19.02 28.20 -8.58
N LEU A 707 -19.18 29.50 -8.35
CA LEU A 707 -20.46 30.09 -7.90
C LEU A 707 -21.62 29.87 -8.89
N ALA A 708 -21.33 29.58 -10.16
CA ALA A 708 -22.33 29.26 -11.18
C ALA A 708 -22.60 27.74 -11.27
N GLY A 709 -21.97 26.92 -10.42
CA GLY A 709 -22.11 25.47 -10.42
C GLY A 709 -21.27 24.76 -11.50
N LYS A 710 -20.31 25.44 -12.14
CA LYS A 710 -19.48 24.84 -13.18
C LYS A 710 -18.30 24.05 -12.58
N PRO A 711 -17.94 22.88 -13.17
CA PRO A 711 -16.71 22.17 -12.81
C PRO A 711 -15.43 23.00 -12.99
N ILE A 712 -14.46 22.78 -12.12
CA ILE A 712 -13.14 23.43 -12.18
C ILE A 712 -12.13 22.64 -13.04
N ASP A 713 -11.06 23.32 -13.46
CA ASP A 713 -9.98 22.72 -14.25
C ASP A 713 -8.87 22.08 -13.39
N GLN A 714 -7.93 21.39 -14.04
CA GLN A 714 -6.84 20.67 -13.36
C GLN A 714 -5.94 21.61 -12.55
N THR A 715 -5.61 22.76 -13.11
CA THR A 715 -4.71 23.75 -12.49
C THR A 715 -5.32 24.30 -11.20
N THR A 716 -6.60 24.68 -11.23
CA THR A 716 -7.32 25.16 -10.04
C THR A 716 -7.43 24.05 -9.00
N ALA A 717 -7.77 22.83 -9.41
CA ALA A 717 -7.94 21.70 -8.50
C ALA A 717 -6.62 21.34 -7.79
N TYR A 718 -5.51 21.24 -8.53
CA TYR A 718 -4.21 20.90 -7.97
C TYR A 718 -3.67 22.02 -7.07
N THR A 719 -3.82 23.28 -7.47
CA THR A 719 -3.45 24.45 -6.65
C THR A 719 -4.23 24.47 -5.33
N LEU A 720 -5.55 24.27 -5.41
CA LEU A 720 -6.42 24.22 -4.23
C LEU A 720 -6.04 23.07 -3.31
N ALA A 721 -5.72 21.89 -3.85
CA ALA A 721 -5.28 20.74 -3.08
C ALA A 721 -4.00 21.00 -2.28
N VAL A 722 -2.97 21.58 -2.92
CA VAL A 722 -1.69 21.91 -2.28
C VAL A 722 -1.88 22.96 -1.18
N ALA A 723 -2.66 24.00 -1.44
CA ALA A 723 -2.91 25.06 -0.46
C ALA A 723 -3.78 24.57 0.70
N LEU A 724 -4.78 23.71 0.43
CA LEU A 724 -5.63 23.09 1.45
C LEU A 724 -4.84 22.13 2.34
N ARG A 725 -3.93 21.32 1.77
CA ARG A 725 -2.99 20.51 2.55
C ARG A 725 -2.21 21.37 3.53
N ARG A 726 -1.65 22.49 3.05
CA ARG A 726 -0.85 23.39 3.89
C ARG A 726 -1.68 23.98 5.03
N ALA A 727 -2.91 24.41 4.76
CA ALA A 727 -3.86 24.87 5.78
C ALA A 727 -4.15 23.79 6.84
N LEU A 728 -4.41 22.55 6.39
CA LEU A 728 -4.64 21.41 7.29
C LEU A 728 -3.42 21.13 8.16
N CYS A 729 -2.23 21.03 7.57
CA CYS A 729 -0.99 20.73 8.29
C CYS A 729 -0.65 21.82 9.32
N MET A 730 -0.87 23.09 8.97
CA MET A 730 -0.71 24.21 9.92
C MET A 730 -1.71 24.15 11.07
N THR A 731 -2.97 23.81 10.79
CA THR A 731 -4.02 23.68 11.81
C THR A 731 -3.73 22.55 12.79
N LEU A 732 -3.27 21.40 12.28
CA LEU A 732 -2.95 20.22 13.08
C LEU A 732 -1.56 20.30 13.73
N GLY A 733 -0.66 21.15 13.23
CA GLY A 733 0.71 21.28 13.70
C GLY A 733 1.62 20.12 13.25
N ILE A 734 1.38 19.57 12.06
CA ILE A 734 2.14 18.46 11.46
C ILE A 734 2.94 18.91 10.22
N GLU A 735 3.88 18.09 9.76
CA GLU A 735 4.64 18.37 8.54
C GLU A 735 3.82 18.09 7.27
N GLU A 736 3.98 18.91 6.23
CA GLU A 736 3.28 18.72 4.94
C GLU A 736 3.57 17.37 4.28
N ALA A 737 4.72 16.75 4.59
CA ALA A 737 5.09 15.45 4.04
C ALA A 737 4.25 14.28 4.59
N GLU A 738 3.52 14.48 5.68
CA GLU A 738 2.61 13.48 6.27
C GLU A 738 1.28 13.35 5.49
N VAL A 739 0.99 14.33 4.62
CA VAL A 739 -0.25 14.39 3.83
C VAL A 739 0.08 14.51 2.34
N GLY A 740 -0.32 13.52 1.55
CA GLY A 740 -0.20 13.54 0.10
C GLY A 740 -1.33 14.32 -0.58
N VAL A 741 -1.05 14.81 -1.79
CA VAL A 741 -1.98 15.59 -2.63
C VAL A 741 -2.00 15.05 -4.05
N VAL A 742 -3.20 14.90 -4.61
CA VAL A 742 -3.42 14.61 -6.04
C VAL A 742 -4.62 15.39 -6.55
N ALA A 743 -4.59 15.84 -7.81
CA ALA A 743 -5.79 16.22 -8.54
C ALA A 743 -5.97 15.28 -9.73
N ALA A 744 -7.10 14.58 -9.80
CA ALA A 744 -7.34 13.58 -10.83
C ALA A 744 -8.67 13.82 -11.57
N PRO A 745 -8.74 13.47 -12.87
CA PRO A 745 -9.99 13.56 -13.62
C PRO A 745 -11.03 12.60 -13.04
N SER A 746 -12.23 13.12 -12.79
CA SER A 746 -13.37 12.44 -12.21
C SER A 746 -14.66 12.81 -12.96
N ARG A 747 -15.80 12.36 -12.45
CA ARG A 747 -17.12 12.73 -12.96
C ARG A 747 -18.06 13.15 -11.84
N THR A 748 -18.87 14.16 -12.11
CA THR A 748 -19.88 14.67 -11.17
C THR A 748 -20.93 13.60 -10.89
N VAL A 749 -21.44 13.55 -9.67
CA VAL A 749 -22.36 12.47 -9.28
C VAL A 749 -23.71 12.56 -10.02
N GLU A 750 -24.30 13.75 -10.10
CA GLU A 750 -25.66 13.98 -10.63
C GLU A 750 -25.76 13.81 -12.15
N HIS A 751 -24.86 14.45 -12.90
CA HIS A 751 -24.94 14.53 -14.38
C HIS A 751 -23.82 13.79 -15.10
N GLN A 752 -22.90 13.13 -14.37
CA GLN A 752 -21.72 12.47 -14.92
C GLN A 752 -20.85 13.39 -15.79
N GLU A 753 -20.86 14.71 -15.58
CA GLU A 753 -20.02 15.68 -16.28
C GLU A 753 -18.54 15.46 -15.96
N ALA A 754 -17.65 15.73 -16.90
CA ALA A 754 -16.21 15.66 -16.64
C ALA A 754 -15.80 16.78 -15.66
N THR A 755 -15.07 16.41 -14.62
CA THR A 755 -14.58 17.33 -13.59
C THR A 755 -13.21 16.89 -13.08
N TYR A 756 -12.57 17.71 -12.23
CA TYR A 756 -11.39 17.32 -11.47
C TYR A 756 -11.74 17.22 -9.98
N SER A 757 -11.34 16.10 -9.39
CA SER A 757 -11.40 15.89 -7.95
C SER A 757 -10.03 16.14 -7.36
N LEU A 758 -9.99 16.83 -6.23
CA LEU A 758 -8.79 16.92 -5.42
C LEU A 758 -8.85 15.93 -4.27
N TYR A 759 -7.70 15.33 -3.99
CA TYR A 759 -7.53 14.28 -2.99
C TYR A 759 -6.45 14.71 -2.01
N LEU A 760 -6.77 14.59 -0.72
CA LEU A 760 -5.79 14.53 0.36
C LEU A 760 -5.74 13.10 0.87
N TYR A 761 -4.57 12.61 1.24
CA TYR A 761 -4.44 11.28 1.85
C TYR A 761 -3.28 11.23 2.84
N ASP A 762 -3.40 10.42 3.88
CA ASP A 762 -2.29 10.21 4.82
C ASP A 762 -1.20 9.37 4.15
N THR A 763 0.07 9.79 4.24
CA THR A 763 1.19 9.06 3.62
C THR A 763 1.60 7.80 4.38
N ALA A 764 1.24 7.72 5.68
CA ALA A 764 1.49 6.55 6.50
C ALA A 764 0.58 5.37 6.07
N THR A 765 1.15 4.17 5.89
CA THR A 765 0.38 2.96 5.60
C THR A 765 -0.59 2.66 6.75
N GLY A 766 -1.86 2.45 6.40
CA GLY A 766 -2.97 2.33 7.33
C GLY A 766 -3.64 3.66 7.68
N GLY A 767 -3.00 4.81 7.41
CA GLY A 767 -3.48 6.15 7.76
C GLY A 767 -3.22 6.53 9.21
N ALA A 768 -2.92 7.79 9.47
CA ALA A 768 -2.61 8.37 10.78
C ALA A 768 -3.82 9.07 11.44
N GLY A 769 -4.88 9.35 10.69
CA GLY A 769 -6.05 10.08 11.20
C GLY A 769 -6.07 11.56 10.83
N TYR A 770 -5.14 12.06 10.00
CA TYR A 770 -5.01 13.51 9.77
C TYR A 770 -6.05 13.99 8.78
N VAL A 771 -6.13 13.33 7.62
CA VAL A 771 -6.99 13.76 6.53
C VAL A 771 -8.48 13.64 6.85
N SER A 772 -8.89 12.68 7.69
CA SER A 772 -10.30 12.59 8.14
C SER A 772 -10.78 13.82 8.92
N GLN A 773 -9.86 14.59 9.51
CA GLN A 773 -10.18 15.85 10.20
C GLN A 773 -10.47 17.01 9.24
N THR A 774 -10.27 16.83 7.94
CA THR A 774 -10.55 17.88 6.95
C THR A 774 -12.03 18.22 6.89
N ALA A 775 -12.91 17.22 6.83
CA ALA A 775 -14.35 17.43 6.63
C ALA A 775 -14.99 18.29 7.74
N PRO A 776 -14.78 18.03 9.05
CA PRO A 776 -15.32 18.86 10.12
C PRO A 776 -14.85 20.33 10.11
N HIS A 777 -13.67 20.61 9.54
CA HIS A 777 -13.05 21.94 9.55
C HIS A 777 -13.01 22.60 8.15
N LEU A 778 -13.63 21.98 7.15
CA LEU A 778 -13.45 22.36 5.75
C LEU A 778 -13.73 23.84 5.44
N PRO A 779 -14.82 24.47 5.93
CA PRO A 779 -15.05 25.89 5.66
C PRO A 779 -13.93 26.80 6.19
N GLU A 780 -13.45 26.52 7.40
CA GLU A 780 -12.37 27.28 8.01
C GLU A 780 -11.03 27.04 7.30
N LEU A 781 -10.75 25.79 6.94
CA LEU A 781 -9.57 25.43 6.16
C LEU A 781 -9.58 26.12 4.79
N LEU A 782 -10.73 26.29 4.12
CA LEU A 782 -10.82 27.02 2.85
C LEU A 782 -10.57 28.53 3.02
N ARG A 783 -11.00 29.15 4.14
CA ARG A 783 -10.64 30.54 4.45
C ARG A 783 -9.13 30.70 4.68
N GLN A 784 -8.53 29.80 5.45
CA GLN A 784 -7.08 29.79 5.65
C GLN A 784 -6.33 29.53 4.33
N THR A 785 -6.86 28.65 3.49
CA THR A 785 -6.33 28.37 2.15
C THR A 785 -6.30 29.64 1.30
N ARG A 786 -7.37 30.44 1.31
CA ARG A 786 -7.40 31.73 0.60
C ARG A 786 -6.33 32.70 1.10
N ALA A 787 -6.08 32.76 2.41
CA ALA A 787 -5.02 33.59 2.98
C ALA A 787 -3.62 33.09 2.59
N LEU A 788 -3.39 31.78 2.57
CA LEU A 788 -2.10 31.17 2.19
C LEU A 788 -1.73 31.38 0.71
N LEU A 789 -2.73 31.58 -0.15
CA LEU A 789 -2.52 31.91 -1.57
C LEU A 789 -2.03 33.36 -1.77
N GLU A 790 -2.13 34.22 -0.76
CA GLU A 790 -1.55 35.57 -0.77
C GLU A 790 -0.04 35.47 -0.55
N CYS A 791 0.69 35.42 -1.67
CA CYS A 791 2.13 35.26 -1.64
C CYS A 791 2.81 36.54 -1.16
N PRO A 792 3.64 36.49 -0.10
CA PRO A 792 4.36 37.68 0.39
C PRO A 792 5.40 38.21 -0.61
N ARG A 793 5.75 37.43 -1.63
CA ARG A 793 6.66 37.80 -2.72
C ARG A 793 5.94 38.24 -4.00
N ASP A 794 4.61 38.22 -3.99
CA ASP A 794 3.76 38.56 -5.13
C ASP A 794 4.16 37.85 -6.44
N CYS A 795 4.33 36.52 -6.39
CA CYS A 795 4.75 35.74 -7.57
C CYS A 795 3.61 35.56 -8.61
N ASP A 796 3.97 35.41 -9.89
CA ASP A 796 3.02 35.28 -11.00
C ASP A 796 2.18 33.98 -10.99
N THR A 797 2.77 32.86 -10.56
CA THR A 797 2.09 31.55 -10.62
C THR A 797 2.22 30.80 -9.30
N ALA A 798 3.43 30.35 -8.98
CA ALA A 798 3.77 29.64 -7.77
C ALA A 798 5.27 29.83 -7.43
N CYS A 799 5.57 29.98 -6.15
CA CYS A 799 6.94 30.03 -5.64
C CYS A 799 7.06 29.27 -4.32
N GLN A 800 8.27 29.17 -3.78
CA GLN A 800 8.52 28.50 -2.49
C GLN A 800 7.82 29.13 -1.30
N SER A 801 7.52 30.43 -1.34
CA SER A 801 6.82 31.08 -0.23
C SER A 801 5.34 30.69 -0.16
N CYS A 802 4.71 30.33 -1.29
CA CYS A 802 3.29 29.99 -1.34
C CYS A 802 3.00 28.49 -1.57
N LEU A 803 3.49 27.89 -2.67
CA LEU A 803 2.98 26.58 -3.17
C LEU A 803 4.06 25.56 -3.55
N LEU A 804 5.31 25.98 -3.82
CA LEU A 804 6.37 25.07 -4.27
C LEU A 804 7.14 24.44 -3.11
N THR A 805 6.93 23.15 -2.89
CA THR A 805 7.67 22.28 -1.97
C THR A 805 8.46 21.23 -2.76
N HIS A 806 9.24 20.39 -2.08
CA HIS A 806 10.08 19.37 -2.72
C HIS A 806 9.26 18.36 -3.56
N ASP A 807 8.05 18.02 -3.14
CA ASP A 807 7.15 17.11 -3.84
C ASP A 807 6.35 17.81 -4.96
N THR A 808 5.87 19.04 -4.75
CA THR A 808 5.05 19.76 -5.74
C THR A 808 5.87 20.38 -6.88
N GLN A 809 7.20 20.45 -6.75
CA GLN A 809 8.09 20.96 -7.82
C GLN A 809 7.94 20.17 -9.14
N HIS A 810 7.58 18.89 -9.09
CA HIS A 810 7.36 18.04 -10.26
C HIS A 810 6.06 18.36 -11.01
N HIS A 811 5.16 19.12 -10.38
CA HIS A 811 3.87 19.54 -10.91
C HIS A 811 3.75 21.07 -11.01
N ARG A 812 4.89 21.77 -11.14
CA ARG A 812 4.95 23.23 -11.25
C ARG A 812 4.00 23.78 -12.32
N ASP A 813 3.90 23.08 -13.45
CA ASP A 813 3.07 23.50 -14.60
C ASP A 813 1.56 23.43 -14.29
N HIS A 814 1.14 22.75 -13.22
CA HIS A 814 -0.24 22.67 -12.77
C HIS A 814 -0.56 23.60 -11.59
N LEU A 815 0.36 24.50 -11.21
CA LEU A 815 0.18 25.41 -10.07
C LEU A 815 -0.01 26.86 -10.53
N ASN A 816 -1.14 27.45 -10.14
CA ASN A 816 -1.44 28.86 -10.36
C ASN A 816 -2.29 29.43 -9.22
N ARG A 817 -1.65 30.21 -8.34
CA ARG A 817 -2.31 30.81 -7.18
C ARG A 817 -3.51 31.70 -7.55
N HIS A 818 -3.45 32.42 -8.67
CA HIS A 818 -4.50 33.36 -9.07
C HIS A 818 -5.77 32.62 -9.49
N ALA A 819 -5.65 31.45 -10.11
CA ALA A 819 -6.79 30.62 -10.46
C ALA A 819 -7.55 30.14 -9.21
N ALA A 820 -6.84 29.69 -8.18
CA ALA A 820 -7.45 29.30 -6.91
C ALA A 820 -8.02 30.49 -6.10
N ILE A 821 -7.36 31.66 -6.15
CA ILE A 821 -7.89 32.91 -5.56
C ILE A 821 -9.20 33.33 -6.22
N ALA A 822 -9.31 33.22 -7.55
CA ALA A 822 -10.52 33.56 -8.28
C ALA A 822 -11.70 32.67 -7.89
N LEU A 823 -11.45 31.37 -7.63
CA LEU A 823 -12.47 30.45 -7.11
C LEU A 823 -12.87 30.79 -5.67
N LEU A 824 -11.89 30.99 -4.78
CA LEU A 824 -12.10 31.32 -3.36
C LEU A 824 -12.35 32.83 -3.14
N ALA A 825 -13.19 33.43 -3.98
CA ALA A 825 -13.63 34.81 -3.82
C ALA A 825 -14.46 34.99 -2.53
N THR A 826 -14.63 36.23 -2.08
CA THR A 826 -15.39 36.55 -0.85
C THR A 826 -16.79 35.94 -0.87
N ASP A 827 -17.49 36.00 -2.00
CA ASP A 827 -18.85 35.46 -2.14
C ASP A 827 -18.87 33.93 -2.05
N PHE A 828 -17.83 33.24 -2.56
CA PHE A 828 -17.69 31.79 -2.41
C PHE A 828 -17.52 31.40 -0.95
N LEU A 829 -16.64 32.10 -0.23
CA LEU A 829 -16.39 31.84 1.19
C LEU A 829 -17.60 32.18 2.07
N ALA A 830 -18.34 33.25 1.75
CA ALA A 830 -19.58 33.61 2.42
C ALA A 830 -20.67 32.54 2.18
N ALA A 831 -20.74 31.97 0.98
CA ALA A 831 -21.68 30.91 0.64
C ALA A 831 -21.37 29.55 1.31
N LEU A 832 -20.25 29.42 2.05
CA LEU A 832 -19.96 28.27 2.91
C LEU A 832 -20.53 28.42 4.32
N GLU A 833 -21.04 29.59 4.71
CA GLU A 833 -21.71 29.76 5.99
C GLU A 833 -23.09 29.09 5.98
N LEU A 834 -23.54 28.62 7.15
CA LEU A 834 -24.87 28.01 7.26
C LEU A 834 -25.95 29.09 7.00
N PRO A 835 -26.74 28.96 5.91
CA PRO A 835 -27.81 29.92 5.60
C PRO A 835 -28.81 30.05 6.74
N GLU A 836 -29.43 31.22 6.88
CA GLU A 836 -30.41 31.49 7.95
C GLU A 836 -31.59 30.50 7.91
N GLU A 837 -32.05 30.15 6.71
CA GLU A 837 -33.09 29.15 6.45
C GLU A 837 -32.74 27.76 7.00
N LEU A 838 -31.44 27.44 7.15
CA LEU A 838 -30.98 26.15 7.66
C LEU A 838 -30.68 26.16 9.16
N ARG A 839 -30.88 27.28 9.88
CA ARG A 839 -30.63 27.38 11.34
C ARG A 839 -31.77 26.78 12.17
N ALA A 840 -32.00 25.48 12.01
CA ALA A 840 -33.06 24.70 12.67
C ALA A 840 -33.12 24.84 14.20
N PHE A 841 -31.98 25.08 14.85
CA PHE A 841 -31.84 25.14 16.30
C PHE A 841 -31.39 26.53 16.77
N GLY A 842 -31.61 27.58 15.99
CA GLY A 842 -31.14 28.93 16.30
C GLY A 842 -29.62 29.05 16.18
N THR A 843 -28.98 29.82 17.07
CA THR A 843 -27.54 30.13 17.01
C THR A 843 -26.63 28.93 17.28
N SER A 844 -27.14 27.85 17.89
CA SER A 844 -26.39 26.61 18.11
C SER A 844 -26.40 25.66 16.90
N SER A 845 -27.09 26.03 15.81
CA SER A 845 -27.14 25.23 14.58
C SER A 845 -25.76 25.15 13.92
N GLN A 846 -25.30 23.94 13.66
CA GLN A 846 -24.06 23.66 12.95
C GLN A 846 -24.35 22.70 11.80
N LEU A 847 -23.65 22.85 10.67
CA LEU A 847 -23.73 21.87 9.60
C LEU A 847 -23.08 20.56 10.07
N GLU A 848 -23.76 19.43 9.85
CA GLU A 848 -23.17 18.11 10.05
C GLU A 848 -22.40 17.70 8.79
N MET A 849 -21.09 17.51 8.96
CA MET A 849 -20.15 17.25 7.88
C MET A 849 -19.89 15.75 7.65
N GLU A 850 -20.57 14.89 8.40
CA GLU A 850 -20.47 13.44 8.28
C GLU A 850 -21.83 12.83 7.94
N PRO A 851 -21.88 11.67 7.23
CA PRO A 851 -23.11 10.88 7.13
C PRO A 851 -23.68 10.58 8.52
N LEU A 852 -25.01 10.55 8.65
CA LEU A 852 -25.66 10.40 9.97
C LEU A 852 -25.26 9.09 10.67
N THR A 853 -24.94 8.04 9.93
CA THR A 853 -24.44 6.78 10.50
C THR A 853 -23.07 6.93 11.15
N LEU A 854 -22.17 7.74 10.58
CA LEU A 854 -20.88 8.08 11.17
C LEU A 854 -21.02 9.08 12.31
N ALA A 855 -21.85 10.11 12.14
CA ALA A 855 -22.14 11.10 13.18
C ALA A 855 -22.75 10.46 14.44
N LEU A 856 -23.69 9.52 14.28
CA LEU A 856 -24.26 8.73 15.37
C LEU A 856 -23.20 7.93 16.12
N ASN A 857 -22.33 7.26 15.37
CA ASN A 857 -21.23 6.52 15.97
C ASN A 857 -20.32 7.50 16.74
N ARG A 858 -19.88 8.60 16.12
CA ARG A 858 -19.05 9.65 16.74
C ARG A 858 -19.65 10.16 18.05
N GLU A 859 -20.92 10.54 18.07
CA GLU A 859 -21.57 11.02 19.29
C GLU A 859 -21.82 9.90 20.31
N GLY A 860 -22.07 8.67 19.86
CA GLY A 860 -22.10 7.49 20.74
C GLY A 860 -20.76 7.18 21.41
N GLN A 861 -19.64 7.54 20.77
CA GLN A 861 -18.30 7.56 21.38
C GLN A 861 -17.90 8.94 21.92
N ARG A 862 -18.84 9.85 22.15
CA ARG A 862 -18.64 11.03 23.00
C ARG A 862 -19.48 10.97 24.26
N LEU A 863 -20.67 10.41 24.18
CA LEU A 863 -21.67 10.44 25.24
C LEU A 863 -21.93 9.04 25.81
N GLU A 864 -22.29 8.96 27.09
CA GLU A 864 -22.90 7.76 27.65
C GLU A 864 -24.38 7.75 27.29
N VAL A 865 -24.69 7.22 26.10
CA VAL A 865 -26.04 7.32 25.54
C VAL A 865 -27.01 6.43 26.30
N SER A 866 -28.11 7.02 26.76
CA SER A 866 -29.21 6.32 27.43
C SER A 866 -30.42 6.10 26.50
N GLU A 867 -30.63 7.00 25.53
CA GLU A 867 -31.78 6.98 24.64
C GLU A 867 -31.44 7.51 23.23
N LEU A 868 -31.99 6.86 22.21
CA LEU A 868 -31.94 7.24 20.80
C LEU A 868 -33.37 7.38 20.27
N ARG A 869 -33.74 8.55 19.76
CA ARG A 869 -35.04 8.84 19.11
C ARG A 869 -34.83 9.07 17.63
N ILE A 870 -35.62 8.38 16.80
CA ILE A 870 -35.55 8.52 15.34
C ILE A 870 -36.95 8.83 14.82
N TYR A 871 -37.07 9.91 14.04
CA TYR A 871 -38.31 10.34 13.44
C TYR A 871 -38.44 9.76 12.03
N LEU A 872 -39.59 9.15 11.76
CA LEU A 872 -39.95 8.52 10.49
C LEU A 872 -41.00 9.38 9.78
N GLY A 873 -40.93 9.45 8.45
CA GLY A 873 -41.81 10.30 7.64
C GLY A 873 -41.48 10.22 6.15
N GLY A 874 -41.99 11.20 5.39
CA GLY A 874 -41.80 11.28 3.94
C GLY A 874 -42.84 10.49 3.15
N ALA A 875 -42.57 10.22 1.87
CA ALA A 875 -43.52 9.51 1.00
C ALA A 875 -43.66 8.05 1.44
N THR A 876 -44.81 7.70 2.04
CA THR A 876 -45.07 6.35 2.56
C THR A 876 -44.88 5.22 1.54
N PRO A 877 -45.18 5.36 0.22
CA PRO A 877 -44.92 4.28 -0.75
C PRO A 877 -43.44 3.93 -0.94
N ASP A 878 -42.54 4.82 -0.52
CA ASP A 878 -41.10 4.65 -0.67
C ASP A 878 -40.46 4.05 0.62
N TRP A 879 -41.23 3.80 1.70
CA TRP A 879 -40.72 3.20 2.94
C TRP A 879 -40.27 1.75 2.72
N GLU A 880 -39.01 1.43 3.05
CA GLU A 880 -38.45 0.07 3.00
C GLU A 880 -37.79 -0.30 4.35
N PRO A 881 -38.56 -0.46 5.45
CA PRO A 881 -38.02 -0.64 6.81
C PRO A 881 -37.03 -1.81 6.95
N LEU A 882 -37.26 -2.92 6.25
CA LEU A 882 -36.37 -4.09 6.31
C LEU A 882 -35.08 -3.93 5.51
N ALA A 883 -35.03 -3.01 4.54
CA ALA A 883 -33.83 -2.67 3.78
C ALA A 883 -33.15 -1.40 4.33
N TRP A 884 -33.58 -0.91 5.49
CA TRP A 884 -33.08 0.33 6.07
C TRP A 884 -31.60 0.19 6.46
N ARG A 885 -30.77 1.14 6.03
CA ARG A 885 -29.33 1.20 6.34
C ARG A 885 -29.02 1.13 7.83
N LEU A 886 -29.90 1.67 8.68
CA LEU A 886 -29.70 1.72 10.12
C LEU A 886 -30.14 0.43 10.83
N ARG A 887 -30.86 -0.48 10.16
CA ARG A 887 -31.47 -1.69 10.74
C ARG A 887 -30.54 -2.42 11.71
N ASP A 888 -29.39 -2.88 11.23
CA ASP A 888 -28.45 -3.67 12.03
C ASP A 888 -27.81 -2.85 13.17
N ALA A 889 -27.69 -1.53 13.00
CA ALA A 889 -27.21 -0.66 14.07
C ALA A 889 -28.24 -0.59 15.20
N LEU A 890 -29.53 -0.48 14.92
CA LEU A 890 -30.57 -0.40 15.95
C LEU A 890 -30.50 -1.61 16.92
N GLY A 891 -30.35 -2.82 16.37
CA GLY A 891 -30.20 -4.04 17.18
C GLY A 891 -28.95 -4.01 18.07
N ARG A 892 -27.81 -3.56 17.53
CA ARG A 892 -26.56 -3.41 18.31
C ARG A 892 -26.69 -2.40 19.46
N TRP A 893 -27.34 -1.26 19.21
CA TRP A 893 -27.55 -0.23 20.23
C TRP A 893 -28.48 -0.75 21.34
N ARG A 894 -29.49 -1.55 20.98
CA ARG A 894 -30.35 -2.20 21.95
C ARG A 894 -29.59 -3.23 22.81
N GLN A 895 -28.73 -4.03 22.21
CA GLN A 895 -27.86 -4.99 22.91
C GLN A 895 -26.88 -4.28 23.87
N ALA A 896 -26.44 -3.06 23.52
CA ALA A 896 -25.65 -2.19 24.40
C ALA A 896 -26.47 -1.54 25.54
N GLY A 897 -27.75 -1.89 25.71
CA GLY A 897 -28.62 -1.38 26.77
C GLY A 897 -29.31 -0.05 26.49
N ILE A 898 -29.16 0.50 25.27
CA ILE A 898 -29.69 1.82 24.91
C ILE A 898 -31.18 1.71 24.55
N LYS A 899 -32.00 2.68 24.99
CA LYS A 899 -33.43 2.74 24.63
C LYS A 899 -33.58 3.32 23.23
N VAL A 900 -33.97 2.50 22.27
CA VAL A 900 -34.20 2.91 20.87
C VAL A 900 -35.68 3.15 20.63
N ARG A 901 -36.05 4.34 20.17
CA ARG A 901 -37.45 4.75 19.93
C ARG A 901 -37.63 5.26 18.50
N LEU A 902 -38.63 4.70 17.81
CA LEU A 902 -39.06 5.12 16.48
C LEU A 902 -40.33 5.95 16.61
N LEU A 903 -40.37 7.12 16.00
CA LEU A 903 -41.46 8.09 16.14
C LEU A 903 -42.07 8.34 14.75
N ALA A 904 -43.32 7.92 14.53
CA ALA A 904 -44.00 8.07 13.23
C ALA A 904 -45.35 8.76 13.40
N SER A 905 -45.70 9.64 12.45
CA SER A 905 -46.97 10.37 12.53
C SER A 905 -48.17 9.47 12.35
N ALA A 906 -49.30 9.84 12.94
CA ALA A 906 -50.57 9.16 12.74
C ALA A 906 -50.93 9.07 11.25
N ALA A 907 -50.73 10.15 10.50
CA ALA A 907 -51.01 10.20 9.06
C ALA A 907 -50.14 9.21 8.27
N ASP A 908 -48.84 9.15 8.55
CA ASP A 908 -47.91 8.24 7.85
C ASP A 908 -48.26 6.79 8.16
N LEU A 909 -48.46 6.45 9.44
CA LEU A 909 -48.82 5.10 9.88
C LEU A 909 -50.16 4.63 9.30
N ASP A 910 -51.14 5.54 9.20
CA ASP A 910 -52.44 5.22 8.63
C ASP A 910 -52.35 5.02 7.10
N ALA A 911 -51.48 5.75 6.42
CA ALA A 911 -51.22 5.62 4.99
C ALA A 911 -50.37 4.41 4.60
N LEU A 912 -49.66 3.76 5.55
CA LEU A 912 -48.92 2.52 5.27
C LEU A 912 -49.89 1.39 4.91
N ASN A 913 -49.60 0.70 3.81
CA ASN A 913 -50.32 -0.52 3.44
C ASN A 913 -49.98 -1.68 4.40
N THR A 914 -50.79 -2.74 4.38
CA THR A 914 -50.63 -3.90 5.27
C THR A 914 -49.23 -4.51 5.22
N SER A 915 -48.63 -4.61 4.03
CA SER A 915 -47.29 -5.19 3.90
C SER A 915 -46.21 -4.31 4.54
N GLN A 916 -46.28 -2.99 4.37
CA GLN A 916 -45.34 -2.06 5.00
C GLN A 916 -45.49 -2.03 6.52
N ARG A 917 -46.72 -2.12 7.04
CA ARG A 917 -46.96 -2.23 8.48
C ARG A 917 -46.33 -3.50 9.05
N ASN A 918 -46.42 -4.61 8.33
CA ASN A 918 -45.78 -5.84 8.77
C ASN A 918 -44.26 -5.78 8.72
N GLU A 919 -43.66 -5.12 7.72
CA GLU A 919 -42.22 -4.87 7.65
C GLU A 919 -41.74 -4.01 8.82
N LEU A 920 -42.49 -2.96 9.16
CA LEU A 920 -42.21 -2.12 10.31
C LEU A 920 -42.30 -2.92 11.63
N ALA A 921 -43.31 -3.79 11.75
CA ALA A 921 -43.42 -4.71 12.89
C ALA A 921 -42.21 -5.65 12.99
N ALA A 922 -41.77 -6.24 11.88
CA ALA A 922 -40.60 -7.10 11.84
C ALA A 922 -39.31 -6.33 12.21
N LEU A 923 -39.13 -5.09 11.71
CA LEU A 923 -38.02 -4.22 12.11
C LEU A 923 -38.03 -3.93 13.62
N THR A 924 -39.18 -3.57 14.20
CA THR A 924 -39.29 -3.26 15.63
C THR A 924 -39.02 -4.48 16.50
N ALA A 925 -39.48 -5.66 16.09
CA ALA A 925 -39.18 -6.91 16.76
C ALA A 925 -37.68 -7.26 16.68
N TYR A 926 -37.08 -7.12 15.48
CA TYR A 926 -35.66 -7.36 15.26
C TYR A 926 -34.77 -6.45 16.11
N SER A 927 -35.01 -5.15 16.04
CA SER A 927 -34.19 -4.14 16.71
C SER A 927 -34.50 -4.02 18.20
N GLY A 928 -35.63 -4.55 18.66
CA GLY A 928 -36.17 -4.30 19.99
C GLY A 928 -36.53 -2.82 20.23
N ALA A 929 -36.75 -2.05 19.16
CA ALA A 929 -37.09 -0.64 19.22
C ALA A 929 -38.57 -0.41 19.58
N GLU A 930 -38.85 0.65 20.33
CA GLU A 930 -40.20 1.05 20.70
C GLU A 930 -40.79 2.00 19.65
N LEU A 931 -41.88 1.61 18.98
CA LEU A 931 -42.58 2.47 18.02
C LEU A 931 -43.65 3.31 18.72
N TYR A 932 -43.66 4.61 18.46
CA TYR A 932 -44.67 5.56 18.96
C TYR A 932 -45.42 6.22 17.82
N ARG A 933 -46.74 6.33 18.00
CA ARG A 933 -47.67 7.10 17.17
C ARG A 933 -47.74 8.53 17.70
N ILE A 934 -47.39 9.51 16.87
CA ILE A 934 -47.37 10.94 17.22
C ILE A 934 -48.39 11.77 16.40
N PRO A 935 -48.93 12.90 16.92
CA PRO A 935 -50.04 13.63 16.28
C PRO A 935 -49.70 14.34 14.96
N ALA A 936 -48.47 14.85 14.84
CA ALA A 936 -47.97 15.55 13.65
C ALA A 936 -46.69 14.87 13.15
N ALA A 937 -46.39 14.99 11.86
CA ALA A 937 -45.05 14.68 11.35
C ALA A 937 -44.01 15.49 12.14
N SER A 938 -42.80 14.93 12.27
CA SER A 938 -41.63 15.43 13.02
C SER A 938 -41.73 16.86 13.62
N PRO A 939 -41.46 17.07 14.92
CA PRO A 939 -41.57 18.38 15.57
C PRO A 939 -40.95 19.48 14.71
N ALA A 940 -41.74 20.48 14.35
CA ALA A 940 -41.25 21.61 13.59
C ALA A 940 -40.11 22.28 14.37
N THR A 941 -38.92 22.27 13.78
CA THR A 941 -37.82 23.12 14.23
C THR A 941 -38.21 24.59 14.05
N SER A 942 -37.46 25.53 14.64
CA SER A 942 -37.76 26.97 14.48
C SER A 942 -37.74 27.43 13.02
N ALA A 943 -37.15 26.64 12.12
CA ALA A 943 -37.02 26.90 10.69
C ALA A 943 -37.94 26.02 9.80
N HIS A 944 -38.96 25.35 10.36
CA HIS A 944 -39.83 24.40 9.63
C HIS A 944 -39.11 23.21 8.98
N LEU A 945 -37.88 22.92 9.39
CA LEU A 945 -37.11 21.77 8.95
C LEU A 945 -37.47 20.51 9.75
N PRO A 946 -37.52 19.32 9.11
CA PRO A 946 -37.78 18.06 9.79
C PRO A 946 -36.65 17.68 10.75
N LEU A 947 -37.00 17.47 12.02
CA LEU A 947 -36.14 16.81 13.00
C LEU A 947 -36.04 15.31 12.66
N ILE A 948 -34.83 14.79 12.48
CA ILE A 948 -34.59 13.41 12.05
C ILE A 948 -34.24 12.53 13.24
N LEU A 949 -33.38 13.03 14.13
CA LEU A 949 -32.75 12.22 15.14
C LEU A 949 -32.44 13.02 16.41
N GLU A 950 -32.58 12.36 17.56
CA GLU A 950 -32.11 12.88 18.84
C GLU A 950 -31.41 11.78 19.65
N LEU A 951 -30.33 12.15 20.33
CA LEU A 951 -29.51 11.26 21.12
C LEU A 951 -29.33 11.88 22.51
N GLY A 952 -29.61 11.11 23.56
CA GLY A 952 -29.71 11.61 24.93
C GLY A 952 -28.81 10.88 25.92
N SER A 953 -28.09 11.67 26.72
CA SER A 953 -27.37 11.29 27.93
C SER A 953 -28.14 11.73 29.18
N LEU A 954 -27.59 11.50 30.37
CA LEU A 954 -28.12 11.99 31.66
C LEU A 954 -28.22 13.52 31.73
N ASP A 955 -27.30 14.23 31.10
CA ASP A 955 -27.13 15.68 31.21
C ASP A 955 -27.02 16.39 29.85
N GLN A 956 -26.97 15.65 28.74
CA GLN A 956 -26.69 16.19 27.41
C GLN A 956 -27.63 15.61 26.36
N ARG A 957 -27.85 16.37 25.29
CA ARG A 957 -28.57 15.91 24.09
C ARG A 957 -27.92 16.42 22.82
N VAL A 958 -28.00 15.61 21.78
CA VAL A 958 -27.62 16.00 20.42
C VAL A 958 -28.81 15.77 19.50
N ARG A 959 -29.09 16.74 18.63
CA ARG A 959 -30.26 16.74 17.75
C ARG A 959 -29.82 16.99 16.31
N TRP A 960 -30.45 16.31 15.36
CA TRP A 960 -30.20 16.47 13.92
C TRP A 960 -31.49 16.77 13.15
N ALA A 961 -31.45 17.79 12.30
CA ALA A 961 -32.49 18.14 11.35
C ALA A 961 -31.98 17.99 9.90
N ALA A 962 -32.90 17.86 8.94
CA ALA A 962 -32.59 17.81 7.51
C ALA A 962 -33.18 19.01 6.79
N ARG A 963 -32.63 19.32 5.61
CA ARG A 963 -33.26 20.26 4.69
C ARG A 963 -34.58 19.73 4.13
N GLU A 964 -34.67 18.42 3.87
CA GLU A 964 -35.82 17.82 3.20
C GLU A 964 -36.49 16.72 4.03
N PHE A 965 -37.82 16.57 3.88
CA PHE A 965 -38.59 15.49 4.51
C PHE A 965 -38.25 14.10 3.97
N SER A 966 -37.61 14.01 2.78
CA SER A 966 -37.07 12.77 2.22
C SER A 966 -36.04 12.11 3.16
N ALA A 967 -35.38 12.87 4.04
CA ALA A 967 -34.44 12.35 5.03
C ALA A 967 -35.09 11.52 6.15
N LEU A 968 -36.40 11.65 6.36
CA LEU A 968 -37.15 10.87 7.36
C LEU A 968 -37.50 9.46 6.85
N LEU A 969 -37.22 9.16 5.59
CA LEU A 969 -37.63 7.94 4.93
C LEU A 969 -36.75 6.74 5.36
N PRO A 970 -37.31 5.69 6.00
CA PRO A 970 -36.55 4.49 6.34
C PRO A 970 -36.24 3.69 5.07
N GLY A 971 -35.02 3.83 4.55
CA GLY A 971 -34.58 3.16 3.32
C GLY A 971 -33.06 2.96 3.21
N PRO A 972 -32.56 2.33 2.14
CA PRO A 972 -31.16 1.91 2.02
C PRO A 972 -30.16 3.08 1.94
N LEU A 973 -30.60 4.26 1.54
CA LEU A 973 -29.76 5.47 1.44
C LEU A 973 -29.88 6.41 2.65
N TRP A 974 -30.64 6.01 3.68
CA TRP A 974 -30.92 6.86 4.83
C TRP A 974 -29.62 7.37 5.50
N GLY A 975 -29.61 8.66 5.82
CA GLY A 975 -28.48 9.32 6.47
C GLY A 975 -27.27 9.60 5.57
N GLY A 976 -27.35 9.28 4.26
CA GLY A 976 -26.38 9.70 3.25
C GLY A 976 -26.64 11.13 2.75
N GLY A 977 -25.59 11.92 2.55
CA GLY A 977 -25.69 13.35 2.27
C GLY A 977 -26.39 13.74 0.96
N GLN A 978 -26.50 12.84 -0.03
CA GLN A 978 -27.21 13.10 -1.29
C GLN A 978 -28.72 12.89 -1.22
N THR A 979 -29.22 12.15 -0.22
CA THR A 979 -30.64 11.87 -0.02
C THR A 979 -31.12 12.52 1.26
N GLY A 980 -31.65 13.73 1.15
CA GLY A 980 -32.22 14.49 2.26
C GLY A 980 -31.25 15.36 3.06
N GLY A 981 -29.97 15.41 2.69
CA GLY A 981 -29.00 16.38 3.20
C GLY A 981 -29.10 17.76 2.52
N PRO A 982 -28.40 18.80 3.00
CA PRO A 982 -27.50 18.82 4.16
C PRO A 982 -28.21 18.56 5.49
N PHE A 983 -27.46 18.00 6.45
CA PHE A 983 -27.94 17.76 7.82
C PHE A 983 -27.43 18.85 8.76
N ILE A 984 -28.27 19.27 9.70
CA ILE A 984 -27.98 20.32 10.67
C ILE A 984 -28.00 19.70 12.05
N ARG A 985 -26.99 19.96 12.87
CA ARG A 985 -26.86 19.44 14.22
C ARG A 985 -26.84 20.55 15.27
N ALA A 986 -27.23 20.20 16.49
CA ALA A 986 -26.99 20.99 17.69
C ALA A 986 -26.70 20.08 18.87
N ALA A 987 -25.68 20.41 19.66
CA ALA A 987 -25.34 19.75 20.92
C ALA A 987 -25.63 20.70 22.08
N GLU A 988 -26.36 20.22 23.09
CA GLU A 988 -26.88 21.02 24.19
C GLU A 988 -26.66 20.31 25.53
N THR A 989 -26.36 21.08 26.57
CA THR A 989 -26.08 20.59 27.94
C THR A 989 -27.35 20.37 28.76
N GLN A 990 -28.35 19.74 28.14
CA GLN A 990 -29.60 19.38 28.80
C GLN A 990 -30.05 17.99 28.34
N PRO A 991 -30.68 17.18 29.20
CA PRO A 991 -31.18 15.87 28.81
C PRO A 991 -32.31 15.98 27.79
N LEU A 992 -32.65 14.85 27.17
CA LEU A 992 -33.85 14.76 26.34
C LEU A 992 -35.10 15.03 27.18
N SER A 993 -35.99 15.86 26.64
CA SER A 993 -37.30 16.09 27.26
C SER A 993 -38.08 14.78 27.36
N PRO A 994 -38.87 14.55 28.43
CA PRO A 994 -39.73 13.38 28.49
C PRO A 994 -40.73 13.39 27.32
N LEU A 995 -41.11 12.19 26.86
CA LEU A 995 -42.10 12.07 25.79
C LEU A 995 -43.46 12.61 26.27
N PRO A 996 -44.18 13.40 25.45
CA PRO A 996 -45.53 13.85 25.78
C PRO A 996 -46.47 12.68 26.08
N ALA A 997 -47.35 12.84 27.07
CA ALA A 997 -48.35 11.82 27.42
C ALA A 997 -49.35 11.51 26.29
N SER A 998 -49.50 12.43 25.32
CA SER A 998 -50.32 12.23 24.12
C SER A 998 -49.71 11.27 23.11
N TRP A 999 -48.42 10.94 23.21
CA TRP A 999 -47.74 10.03 22.30
C TRP A 999 -47.94 8.60 22.77
N ARG A 1000 -48.59 7.78 21.93
CA ARG A 1000 -48.96 6.41 22.26
C ARG A 1000 -47.94 5.43 21.71
N ARG A 1001 -47.39 4.57 22.56
CA ARG A 1001 -46.61 3.42 22.14
C ARG A 1001 -47.52 2.40 21.45
N LEU A 1002 -47.10 1.90 20.29
CA LEU A 1002 -47.79 0.85 19.55
C LEU A 1002 -47.25 -0.53 19.94
N THR A 1003 -48.15 -1.52 20.06
CA THR A 1003 -47.78 -2.93 20.21
C THR A 1003 -47.60 -3.59 18.83
N LEU A 1004 -46.92 -4.75 18.79
CA LEU A 1004 -46.76 -5.51 17.54
C LEU A 1004 -48.11 -5.98 16.97
N GLU A 1005 -49.07 -6.29 17.84
CA GLU A 1005 -50.44 -6.69 17.47
C GLU A 1005 -51.21 -5.54 16.80
N GLU A 1006 -51.01 -4.31 17.27
CA GLU A 1006 -51.64 -3.12 16.66
C GLU A 1006 -51.08 -2.80 15.26
N LEU A 1007 -49.84 -3.17 14.99
CA LEU A 1007 -49.23 -3.05 13.65
C LEU A 1007 -49.68 -4.17 12.71
N ARG A 1008 -50.10 -5.32 13.24
CA ARG A 1008 -50.50 -6.51 12.49
C ARG A 1008 -51.96 -6.91 12.79
N PRO A 1009 -52.95 -6.23 12.20
CA PRO A 1009 -54.35 -6.60 12.40
C PRO A 1009 -54.64 -8.01 11.89
N VAL A 1010 -55.35 -8.81 12.70
CA VAL A 1010 -55.80 -10.17 12.33
C VAL A 1010 -56.79 -10.08 11.17
N MET A 1011 -56.49 -10.72 10.05
CA MET A 1011 -57.36 -10.76 8.88
C MET A 1011 -58.33 -11.94 8.97
N SER A 1012 -59.63 -11.67 9.09
CA SER A 1012 -60.68 -12.70 9.11
C SER A 1012 -60.84 -13.37 7.75
N GLY A 1013 -60.82 -14.72 7.71
CA GLY A 1013 -61.04 -15.51 6.49
C GLY A 1013 -59.78 -16.04 5.79
N LEU A 1014 -58.57 -15.70 6.29
CA LEU A 1014 -57.29 -16.20 5.76
C LEU A 1014 -56.71 -17.31 6.64
N SER A 1015 -56.22 -18.39 6.02
CA SER A 1015 -55.40 -19.37 6.72
C SER A 1015 -54.02 -18.77 6.96
N THR A 1016 -53.62 -18.60 8.22
CA THR A 1016 -52.34 -17.98 8.61
C THR A 1016 -51.40 -19.05 9.13
N LEU A 1017 -50.24 -19.19 8.49
CA LEU A 1017 -49.15 -20.05 8.95
C LEU A 1017 -48.13 -19.20 9.70
N THR A 1018 -47.75 -19.63 10.89
CA THR A 1018 -46.67 -19.02 11.68
C THR A 1018 -45.44 -19.91 11.55
N ILE A 1019 -44.34 -19.38 11.03
CA ILE A 1019 -43.14 -20.14 10.71
C ILE A 1019 -41.97 -19.56 11.52
N THR A 1020 -41.39 -20.38 12.40
CA THR A 1020 -40.17 -20.12 13.16
C THR A 1020 -39.01 -20.94 12.60
N THR A 1021 -38.99 -22.25 12.89
CA THR A 1021 -37.90 -23.18 12.57
C THR A 1021 -38.31 -24.32 11.63
N GLU A 1022 -39.58 -24.40 11.24
CA GLU A 1022 -40.17 -25.53 10.50
C GLU A 1022 -39.53 -25.72 9.11
N LEU A 1023 -38.98 -24.64 8.51
CA LEU A 1023 -38.35 -24.67 7.20
C LEU A 1023 -36.81 -24.74 7.25
N ASN A 1024 -36.22 -24.89 8.43
CA ASN A 1024 -34.77 -24.98 8.61
C ASN A 1024 -34.17 -26.20 7.91
N GLY A 1025 -32.89 -26.10 7.59
CA GLY A 1025 -32.11 -27.22 7.02
C GLY A 1025 -31.58 -26.92 5.63
N PRO A 1026 -31.22 -27.95 4.85
CA PRO A 1026 -30.65 -27.78 3.51
C PRO A 1026 -31.59 -27.04 2.53
N SER A 1027 -31.04 -26.20 1.66
CA SER A 1027 -31.81 -25.36 0.72
C SER A 1027 -32.46 -26.16 -0.41
N ASP A 1028 -31.86 -27.29 -0.79
CA ASP A 1028 -32.39 -28.21 -1.82
C ASP A 1028 -33.78 -28.79 -1.47
N THR A 1029 -34.04 -28.98 -0.19
CA THR A 1029 -35.23 -29.60 0.38
C THR A 1029 -36.20 -28.56 0.96
N PHE A 1030 -35.88 -27.27 0.82
CA PHE A 1030 -36.71 -26.17 1.30
C PHE A 1030 -38.13 -26.20 0.72
N GLY A 1031 -38.25 -26.38 -0.61
CA GLY A 1031 -39.55 -26.44 -1.28
C GLY A 1031 -40.41 -27.61 -0.80
N GLU A 1032 -39.79 -28.78 -0.58
CA GLU A 1032 -40.50 -29.96 -0.06
C GLU A 1032 -41.08 -29.68 1.32
N ARG A 1033 -40.27 -29.15 2.24
CA ARG A 1033 -40.72 -28.77 3.60
C ARG A 1033 -41.82 -27.71 3.55
N ALA A 1034 -41.68 -26.70 2.68
CA ALA A 1034 -42.63 -25.62 2.55
C ALA A 1034 -44.01 -26.11 2.09
N TRP A 1035 -44.08 -26.97 1.06
CA TRP A 1035 -45.35 -27.50 0.59
C TRP A 1035 -45.97 -28.53 1.54
N THR A 1036 -45.17 -29.37 2.20
CA THR A 1036 -45.69 -30.26 3.26
C THR A 1036 -46.32 -29.46 4.40
N LEU A 1037 -45.71 -28.34 4.80
CA LEU A 1037 -46.27 -27.46 5.83
C LEU A 1037 -47.57 -26.79 5.36
N LEU A 1038 -47.61 -26.28 4.12
CA LEU A 1038 -48.80 -25.70 3.52
C LEU A 1038 -49.96 -26.69 3.39
N GLU A 1039 -49.67 -27.91 2.95
CA GLU A 1039 -50.65 -29.00 2.84
C GLU A 1039 -51.25 -29.36 4.20
N THR A 1040 -50.41 -29.41 5.23
CA THR A 1040 -50.85 -29.75 6.60
C THR A 1040 -51.74 -28.67 7.20
N GLN A 1041 -51.46 -27.39 6.93
CA GLN A 1041 -52.15 -26.26 7.60
C GLN A 1041 -53.24 -25.59 6.73
N VAL A 1042 -53.32 -25.88 5.43
CA VAL A 1042 -54.26 -25.24 4.50
C VAL A 1042 -55.05 -26.29 3.72
N PRO A 1043 -56.17 -26.80 4.29
CA PRO A 1043 -56.90 -27.95 3.75
C PRO A 1043 -57.40 -27.77 2.31
N TRP A 1044 -57.87 -26.56 1.94
CA TRP A 1044 -58.36 -26.30 0.59
C TRP A 1044 -57.26 -26.36 -0.47
N LEU A 1045 -56.04 -25.96 -0.10
CA LEU A 1045 -54.87 -25.97 -0.98
C LEU A 1045 -54.37 -27.41 -1.15
N ALA A 1046 -54.35 -28.19 -0.07
CA ALA A 1046 -54.04 -29.61 -0.09
C ALA A 1046 -54.96 -30.39 -1.04
N GLU A 1047 -56.28 -30.17 -0.93
CA GLU A 1047 -57.28 -30.81 -1.80
C GLU A 1047 -57.02 -30.47 -3.28
N ARG A 1048 -56.71 -29.22 -3.59
CA ARG A 1048 -56.45 -28.76 -4.95
C ARG A 1048 -55.19 -29.37 -5.55
N LEU A 1049 -54.08 -29.38 -4.80
CA LEU A 1049 -52.81 -29.94 -5.26
C LEU A 1049 -52.90 -31.45 -5.56
N HIS A 1050 -53.78 -32.20 -4.88
CA HIS A 1050 -53.97 -33.64 -5.10
C HIS A 1050 -54.97 -33.98 -6.21
N ARG A 1051 -55.76 -33.02 -6.70
CA ARG A 1051 -56.63 -33.23 -7.87
C ARG A 1051 -55.78 -33.24 -9.15
N ALA A 1052 -56.12 -34.07 -10.12
CA ALA A 1052 -55.44 -34.15 -11.42
C ALA A 1052 -55.78 -32.97 -12.37
N THR A 1053 -56.11 -31.80 -11.82
CA THR A 1053 -56.35 -30.57 -12.58
C THR A 1053 -55.01 -29.83 -12.69
N PRO A 1054 -54.44 -29.67 -13.88
CA PRO A 1054 -53.11 -29.09 -14.02
C PRO A 1054 -53.10 -27.59 -13.70
N LEU A 1055 -51.97 -27.14 -13.15
CA LEU A 1055 -51.72 -25.72 -12.91
C LEU A 1055 -51.44 -25.02 -14.24
N GLN A 1056 -52.22 -23.97 -14.55
CA GLN A 1056 -52.09 -23.22 -15.81
C GLN A 1056 -51.05 -22.11 -15.72
N ALA A 1057 -51.04 -21.38 -14.59
CA ALA A 1057 -50.13 -20.27 -14.39
C ALA A 1057 -49.69 -20.13 -12.93
N VAL A 1058 -48.42 -19.75 -12.73
CA VAL A 1058 -47.86 -19.33 -11.45
C VAL A 1058 -47.33 -17.91 -11.61
N ARG A 1059 -47.76 -17.00 -10.75
CA ARG A 1059 -47.23 -15.63 -10.71
C ARG A 1059 -46.62 -15.35 -9.34
N TYR A 1060 -45.36 -14.97 -9.31
CA TYR A 1060 -44.69 -14.49 -8.11
C TYR A 1060 -44.34 -13.02 -8.25
N THR A 1061 -44.78 -12.19 -7.30
CA THR A 1061 -44.45 -10.76 -7.27
C THR A 1061 -43.66 -10.46 -6.00
N ASP A 1062 -42.45 -9.93 -6.14
CA ASP A 1062 -41.60 -9.52 -5.02
C ASP A 1062 -40.62 -8.42 -5.44
N ARG A 1063 -40.77 -7.21 -4.88
CA ARG A 1063 -39.86 -6.08 -5.11
C ARG A 1063 -38.47 -6.22 -4.46
N TYR A 1064 -38.30 -7.18 -3.55
CA TYR A 1064 -37.09 -7.43 -2.78
C TYR A 1064 -36.33 -8.69 -3.24
N LEU A 1065 -36.67 -9.21 -4.41
CA LEU A 1065 -35.97 -10.33 -5.05
C LEU A 1065 -34.63 -9.87 -5.65
N ARG A 1066 -33.68 -9.55 -4.76
CA ARG A 1066 -32.41 -8.89 -5.08
C ARG A 1066 -31.17 -9.75 -4.86
N SER A 1067 -31.27 -10.83 -4.07
CA SER A 1067 -30.12 -11.67 -3.68
C SER A 1067 -30.18 -13.09 -4.28
N PRO A 1068 -29.02 -13.74 -4.50
CA PRO A 1068 -28.95 -15.12 -4.99
C PRO A 1068 -29.65 -16.13 -4.08
N LEU A 1069 -29.59 -15.93 -2.76
CA LEU A 1069 -30.25 -16.79 -1.78
C LEU A 1069 -31.76 -16.74 -1.95
N ASN A 1070 -32.35 -15.56 -2.12
CA ASN A 1070 -33.80 -15.43 -2.32
C ASN A 1070 -34.27 -16.15 -3.59
N LEU A 1071 -33.48 -16.07 -4.67
CA LEU A 1071 -33.76 -16.81 -5.90
C LEU A 1071 -33.61 -18.32 -5.74
N LEU A 1072 -32.61 -18.77 -4.97
CA LEU A 1072 -32.42 -20.19 -4.65
C LEU A 1072 -33.63 -20.77 -3.92
N LEU A 1073 -34.16 -20.03 -2.93
CA LEU A 1073 -35.34 -20.44 -2.18
C LEU A 1073 -36.63 -20.37 -3.01
N LEU A 1074 -36.78 -19.35 -3.86
CA LEU A 1074 -37.90 -19.27 -4.80
C LEU A 1074 -37.88 -20.44 -5.80
N HIS A 1075 -36.72 -20.73 -6.40
CA HIS A 1075 -36.56 -21.86 -7.31
C HIS A 1075 -36.92 -23.18 -6.61
N GLY A 1076 -36.41 -23.39 -5.39
CA GLY A 1076 -36.75 -24.57 -4.58
C GLY A 1076 -38.25 -24.67 -4.28
N LEU A 1077 -38.89 -23.56 -3.91
CA LEU A 1077 -40.34 -23.51 -3.68
C LEU A 1077 -41.12 -23.90 -4.95
N LEU A 1078 -40.77 -23.33 -6.11
CA LEU A 1078 -41.43 -23.69 -7.37
C LEU A 1078 -41.20 -25.16 -7.70
N GLN A 1079 -39.97 -25.66 -7.62
CA GLN A 1079 -39.66 -27.06 -7.92
C GLN A 1079 -40.45 -28.05 -7.04
N GLY A 1080 -40.70 -27.71 -5.77
CA GLY A 1080 -41.53 -28.52 -4.87
C GLY A 1080 -42.97 -28.76 -5.37
N LEU A 1081 -43.54 -27.83 -6.16
CA LEU A 1081 -44.87 -28.01 -6.76
C LEU A 1081 -44.92 -29.14 -7.80
N ALA A 1082 -43.80 -29.50 -8.42
CA ALA A 1082 -43.78 -30.54 -9.45
C ALA A 1082 -44.07 -31.94 -8.89
N ARG A 1083 -44.09 -32.11 -7.56
CA ARG A 1083 -44.39 -33.38 -6.88
C ARG A 1083 -45.88 -33.70 -6.83
N TYR A 1084 -46.74 -32.69 -7.04
CA TYR A 1084 -48.18 -32.83 -6.92
C TYR A 1084 -48.84 -33.03 -8.29
N PRO A 1085 -49.84 -33.92 -8.42
CA PRO A 1085 -50.55 -34.16 -9.68
C PRO A 1085 -51.30 -32.91 -10.19
N GLY A 1086 -51.75 -32.03 -9.29
CA GLY A 1086 -52.33 -30.72 -9.62
C GLY A 1086 -51.33 -29.57 -9.55
N GLY A 1087 -50.03 -29.88 -9.55
CA GLY A 1087 -48.93 -28.93 -9.43
C GLY A 1087 -48.35 -28.49 -10.78
N LEU A 1088 -47.04 -28.20 -10.78
CA LEU A 1088 -46.33 -27.71 -11.98
C LEU A 1088 -46.23 -28.81 -13.05
N THR A 1089 -46.57 -28.44 -14.28
CA THR A 1089 -46.34 -29.25 -15.49
C THR A 1089 -45.43 -28.49 -16.47
N PRO A 1090 -44.83 -29.15 -17.48
CA PRO A 1090 -44.05 -28.45 -18.51
C PRO A 1090 -44.85 -27.40 -19.31
N ALA A 1091 -46.19 -27.49 -19.30
CA ALA A 1091 -47.09 -26.54 -19.95
C ALA A 1091 -47.49 -25.35 -19.04
N THR A 1092 -47.12 -25.38 -17.76
CA THR A 1092 -47.46 -24.31 -16.82
C THR A 1092 -46.62 -23.07 -17.11
N THR A 1093 -47.29 -21.91 -17.23
CA THR A 1093 -46.61 -20.62 -17.42
C THR A 1093 -46.14 -20.07 -16.08
N ILE A 1094 -44.89 -19.62 -15.98
CA ILE A 1094 -44.34 -19.05 -14.74
C ILE A 1094 -43.92 -17.61 -15.01
N GLN A 1095 -44.45 -16.69 -14.21
CA GLN A 1095 -44.15 -15.27 -14.30
C GLN A 1095 -43.58 -14.77 -12.98
N VAL A 1096 -42.41 -14.15 -13.01
CA VAL A 1096 -41.84 -13.43 -11.86
C VAL A 1096 -41.82 -11.94 -12.16
N ASN A 1097 -42.44 -11.15 -11.29
CA ASN A 1097 -42.48 -9.70 -11.35
C ASN A 1097 -41.66 -9.13 -10.20
N THR A 1098 -40.64 -8.33 -10.50
CA THR A 1098 -39.78 -7.70 -9.49
C THR A 1098 -39.46 -6.25 -9.85
N ALA A 1099 -38.81 -5.54 -8.91
CA ALA A 1099 -38.34 -4.19 -9.14
C ALA A 1099 -36.99 -4.18 -9.86
N GLU A 1100 -36.77 -3.19 -10.72
CA GLU A 1100 -35.44 -2.85 -11.25
C GLU A 1100 -34.44 -2.64 -10.10
N LEU A 1101 -33.21 -3.12 -10.28
CA LEU A 1101 -32.15 -2.89 -9.30
C LEU A 1101 -31.67 -1.45 -9.36
N GLN A 1102 -31.96 -0.69 -8.30
CA GLN A 1102 -31.35 0.62 -8.10
C GLN A 1102 -29.94 0.46 -7.53
N ARG A 1103 -29.00 1.28 -8.02
CA ARG A 1103 -27.64 1.38 -7.48
C ARG A 1103 -27.68 1.98 -6.07
N SER A 1104 -27.92 1.13 -5.09
CA SER A 1104 -28.20 1.54 -3.70
C SER A 1104 -26.99 1.41 -2.78
N SER A 1105 -26.04 0.52 -3.09
CA SER A 1105 -24.86 0.27 -2.24
C SER A 1105 -23.54 0.47 -2.98
N MET A 1106 -22.63 1.19 -2.33
CA MET A 1106 -21.24 1.37 -2.74
C MET A 1106 -20.34 0.17 -2.34
N ASP A 1107 -20.89 -0.84 -1.64
CA ASP A 1107 -20.18 -2.06 -1.17
C ASP A 1107 -20.27 -3.24 -2.15
N SER A 1108 -19.16 -3.93 -2.43
CA SER A 1108 -19.11 -5.00 -3.43
C SER A 1108 -19.84 -6.27 -2.97
N PRO A 1109 -20.86 -6.75 -3.72
CA PRO A 1109 -21.57 -7.97 -3.38
C PRO A 1109 -20.65 -9.18 -3.55
N ARG A 1110 -20.78 -10.17 -2.65
CA ARG A 1110 -19.91 -11.36 -2.61
C ARG A 1110 -20.55 -12.59 -1.98
N LEU A 1111 -21.53 -12.41 -1.08
CA LEU A 1111 -22.19 -13.51 -0.39
C LEU A 1111 -23.53 -13.82 -1.05
N PHE A 1112 -24.03 -15.04 -0.88
CA PHE A 1112 -25.34 -15.45 -1.42
C PHE A 1112 -26.50 -14.53 -0.97
N PHE A 1113 -26.37 -13.85 0.17
CA PHE A 1113 -27.36 -12.91 0.67
C PHE A 1113 -27.08 -11.44 0.30
N HIS A 1114 -26.01 -11.14 -0.44
CA HIS A 1114 -25.78 -9.80 -0.99
C HIS A 1114 -26.64 -9.59 -2.24
N ASP A 1115 -26.98 -8.33 -2.52
CA ASP A 1115 -27.78 -7.98 -3.69
C ASP A 1115 -26.93 -7.88 -4.96
N TRP A 1116 -27.49 -8.25 -6.11
CA TRP A 1116 -26.88 -7.90 -7.40
C TRP A 1116 -26.78 -6.37 -7.56
N ARG A 1117 -25.69 -5.92 -8.19
CA ARG A 1117 -25.49 -4.51 -8.57
C ARG A 1117 -25.92 -4.19 -9.99
N ASP A 1118 -25.80 -5.17 -10.88
CA ASP A 1118 -26.18 -5.05 -12.28
C ASP A 1118 -27.52 -5.77 -12.48
N GLY A 1119 -28.55 -5.00 -12.82
CA GLY A 1119 -29.88 -5.52 -13.16
C GLY A 1119 -29.83 -6.49 -14.33
N GLU A 1120 -28.94 -6.24 -15.29
CA GLU A 1120 -28.79 -7.08 -16.46
C GLU A 1120 -28.24 -8.47 -16.11
N ASP A 1121 -27.19 -8.52 -15.28
CA ASP A 1121 -26.60 -9.80 -14.85
C ASP A 1121 -27.58 -10.62 -14.02
N ARG A 1122 -28.35 -9.99 -13.11
CA ARG A 1122 -29.44 -10.66 -12.38
C ARG A 1122 -30.46 -11.24 -13.36
N ARG A 1123 -30.98 -10.41 -14.27
CA ARG A 1123 -32.01 -10.82 -15.25
C ARG A 1123 -31.54 -11.99 -16.11
N GLN A 1124 -30.36 -11.88 -16.72
CA GLN A 1124 -29.81 -12.95 -17.56
C GLN A 1124 -29.55 -14.23 -16.76
N THR A 1125 -29.08 -14.12 -15.51
CA THR A 1125 -28.85 -15.28 -14.64
C THR A 1125 -30.15 -16.00 -14.32
N VAL A 1126 -31.22 -15.25 -14.02
CA VAL A 1126 -32.53 -15.83 -13.74
C VAL A 1126 -33.16 -16.42 -15.00
N GLU A 1127 -33.19 -15.69 -16.11
CA GLU A 1127 -33.76 -16.16 -17.37
C GLU A 1127 -33.07 -17.46 -17.82
N HIS A 1128 -31.72 -17.49 -17.85
CA HIS A 1128 -30.98 -18.69 -18.23
C HIS A 1128 -31.23 -19.86 -17.29
N TRP A 1129 -31.29 -19.63 -15.97
CA TRP A 1129 -31.48 -20.72 -15.02
C TRP A 1129 -32.91 -21.27 -15.00
N PHE A 1130 -33.92 -20.40 -14.96
CA PHE A 1130 -35.32 -20.81 -14.84
C PHE A 1130 -35.87 -21.39 -16.17
N GLN A 1131 -35.43 -20.89 -17.33
CA GLN A 1131 -35.88 -21.41 -18.62
C GLN A 1131 -35.38 -22.83 -18.92
N GLU A 1132 -34.33 -23.30 -18.26
CA GLU A 1132 -33.87 -24.70 -18.35
C GLU A 1132 -34.94 -25.68 -17.84
N ASN A 1133 -35.64 -25.32 -16.77
CA ASN A 1133 -36.67 -26.17 -16.15
C ASN A 1133 -38.08 -25.82 -16.65
N TRP A 1134 -38.31 -24.57 -17.05
CA TRP A 1134 -39.61 -24.04 -17.43
C TRP A 1134 -39.51 -23.17 -18.70
N PRO A 1135 -39.68 -23.73 -19.90
CA PRO A 1135 -39.53 -22.99 -21.16
C PRO A 1135 -40.47 -21.77 -21.31
N GLY A 1136 -41.62 -21.79 -20.62
CA GLY A 1136 -42.58 -20.69 -20.57
C GLY A 1136 -42.32 -19.66 -19.47
N PHE A 1137 -41.11 -19.63 -18.88
CA PHE A 1137 -40.74 -18.69 -17.83
C PHE A 1137 -40.56 -17.26 -18.37
N ALA A 1138 -41.14 -16.28 -17.68
CA ALA A 1138 -41.02 -14.86 -18.00
C ALA A 1138 -40.61 -14.03 -16.77
N TRP A 1139 -39.54 -13.25 -16.94
CA TRP A 1139 -39.04 -12.29 -15.96
C TRP A 1139 -39.47 -10.87 -16.35
N HIS A 1140 -40.13 -10.16 -15.45
CA HIS A 1140 -40.57 -8.79 -15.66
C HIS A 1140 -40.00 -7.88 -14.59
N GLU A 1141 -39.32 -6.82 -15.01
CA GLU A 1141 -38.87 -5.75 -14.15
C GLU A 1141 -39.72 -4.50 -14.39
N ALA A 1142 -40.08 -3.83 -13.30
CA ALA A 1142 -40.73 -2.54 -13.35
C ALA A 1142 -40.10 -1.59 -12.34
N THR A 1143 -40.41 -0.30 -12.44
CA THR A 1143 -39.94 0.70 -11.48
C THR A 1143 -40.35 0.32 -10.06
N LEU A 1144 -39.50 0.65 -9.07
CA LEU A 1144 -39.71 0.28 -7.66
C LEU A 1144 -41.13 0.62 -7.15
N ARG A 1145 -41.67 1.78 -7.57
CA ARG A 1145 -43.00 2.27 -7.16
C ARG A 1145 -44.18 1.52 -7.78
N THR A 1146 -43.97 0.85 -8.90
CA THR A 1146 -45.04 0.12 -9.60
C THR A 1146 -45.17 -1.33 -9.11
N VAL A 1147 -44.19 -1.83 -8.34
CA VAL A 1147 -44.22 -3.18 -7.78
C VAL A 1147 -44.71 -3.11 -6.33
N PRO A 1148 -45.75 -3.87 -5.95
CA PRO A 1148 -46.30 -3.84 -4.60
C PRO A 1148 -45.28 -4.31 -3.56
N HIS A 1149 -45.43 -3.83 -2.32
CA HIS A 1149 -44.62 -4.32 -1.18
C HIS A 1149 -44.95 -5.77 -0.81
N ALA A 1150 -46.20 -6.18 -1.01
CA ALA A 1150 -46.65 -7.52 -0.71
C ALA A 1150 -45.89 -8.52 -1.58
N ARG A 1151 -45.24 -9.51 -0.95
CA ARG A 1151 -44.66 -10.66 -1.66
C ARG A 1151 -45.75 -11.70 -1.85
N GLU A 1152 -46.15 -11.95 -3.08
CA GLU A 1152 -47.35 -12.73 -3.39
C GLU A 1152 -47.06 -13.82 -4.42
N LEU A 1153 -47.48 -15.04 -4.11
CA LEU A 1153 -47.48 -16.20 -5.00
C LEU A 1153 -48.94 -16.55 -5.35
N THR A 1154 -49.31 -16.32 -6.60
CA THR A 1154 -50.63 -16.67 -7.15
C THR A 1154 -50.52 -17.97 -7.95
N LEU A 1155 -51.41 -18.91 -7.65
CA LEU A 1155 -51.58 -20.19 -8.33
C LEU A 1155 -52.90 -20.16 -9.09
N ALA A 1156 -52.90 -20.44 -10.39
CA ALA A 1156 -54.11 -20.52 -11.20
C ALA A 1156 -54.21 -21.88 -11.90
N TRP A 1157 -55.33 -22.57 -11.71
CA TRP A 1157 -55.62 -23.87 -12.33
C TRP A 1157 -56.45 -23.72 -13.60
N SER A 1158 -56.43 -24.75 -14.45
CA SER A 1158 -57.15 -24.75 -15.73
C SER A 1158 -58.67 -24.62 -15.61
N ASP A 1159 -59.24 -24.80 -14.41
CA ASP A 1159 -60.69 -24.68 -14.13
C ASP A 1159 -61.08 -23.29 -13.58
N SER A 1160 -60.25 -22.27 -13.79
CA SER A 1160 -60.44 -20.88 -13.32
C SER A 1160 -60.37 -20.70 -11.79
N ALA A 1161 -60.03 -21.75 -11.03
CA ALA A 1161 -59.76 -21.61 -9.60
C ALA A 1161 -58.40 -20.93 -9.38
N SER A 1162 -58.31 -20.11 -8.33
CA SER A 1162 -57.04 -19.50 -7.94
C SER A 1162 -56.78 -19.55 -6.44
N GLY A 1163 -55.50 -19.57 -6.10
CA GLY A 1163 -55.00 -19.50 -4.73
C GLY A 1163 -53.97 -18.40 -4.61
N LEU A 1164 -54.05 -17.60 -3.56
CA LEU A 1164 -53.07 -16.55 -3.25
C LEU A 1164 -52.34 -16.89 -1.96
N ILE A 1165 -51.01 -16.93 -2.01
CA ILE A 1165 -50.15 -17.08 -0.85
C ILE A 1165 -49.35 -15.78 -0.70
N ARG A 1166 -49.62 -15.01 0.36
CA ARG A 1166 -48.87 -13.81 0.70
C ARG A 1166 -47.78 -14.14 1.72
N LEU A 1167 -46.53 -13.90 1.37
CA LEU A 1167 -45.37 -14.11 2.22
C LEU A 1167 -45.00 -12.78 2.88
N ASP A 1168 -45.08 -12.71 4.20
CA ASP A 1168 -44.88 -11.46 4.93
C ASP A 1168 -43.49 -10.84 4.70
N GLN A 1169 -42.44 -11.57 5.05
CA GLN A 1169 -41.04 -11.16 4.87
C GLN A 1169 -40.41 -11.74 3.59
N GLY A 1170 -41.21 -12.40 2.74
CA GLY A 1170 -40.72 -13.11 1.56
C GLY A 1170 -39.68 -14.17 1.92
N PHE A 1171 -38.70 -14.38 1.04
CA PHE A 1171 -37.56 -15.27 1.30
C PHE A 1171 -36.42 -14.61 2.09
N GLY A 1172 -36.47 -13.28 2.28
CA GLY A 1172 -35.45 -12.53 3.02
C GLY A 1172 -35.43 -12.80 4.53
N TYR A 1173 -36.37 -13.58 5.05
CA TYR A 1173 -36.38 -14.04 6.44
C TYR A 1173 -35.31 -15.10 6.75
N TRP A 1174 -34.92 -15.89 5.74
CA TRP A 1174 -33.92 -16.94 5.90
C TRP A 1174 -32.53 -16.42 5.55
N GLY A 1175 -31.57 -16.76 6.41
CA GLY A 1175 -30.15 -16.58 6.20
C GLY A 1175 -29.43 -17.91 6.17
N THR A 1176 -28.11 -17.86 6.02
CA THR A 1176 -27.23 -19.02 6.17
C THR A 1176 -26.87 -19.19 7.63
N VAL A 1177 -26.66 -20.44 8.09
CA VAL A 1177 -26.35 -20.72 9.49
C VAL A 1177 -25.20 -19.86 10.01
N SER A 1178 -25.36 -19.31 11.21
CA SER A 1178 -24.38 -18.44 11.85
C SER A 1178 -22.96 -19.00 11.80
N GLY A 1179 -22.01 -18.22 11.27
CA GLY A 1179 -20.62 -18.64 11.05
C GLY A 1179 -20.35 -19.19 9.64
N THR A 1180 -21.38 -19.47 8.83
CA THR A 1180 -21.23 -19.79 7.41
C THR A 1180 -21.47 -18.56 6.54
N ARG A 1181 -20.54 -18.25 5.64
CA ARG A 1181 -20.61 -17.12 4.71
C ARG A 1181 -20.39 -17.61 3.28
N PRO A 1182 -21.37 -18.31 2.67
CA PRO A 1182 -21.20 -18.86 1.34
C PRO A 1182 -21.14 -17.75 0.30
N GLU A 1183 -20.15 -17.84 -0.59
CA GLU A 1183 -19.85 -16.82 -1.60
C GLU A 1183 -20.51 -17.08 -2.94
N PHE A 1184 -20.79 -15.98 -3.64
CA PHE A 1184 -21.47 -15.92 -4.92
C PHE A 1184 -20.72 -15.02 -5.92
N PRO A 1185 -20.50 -15.46 -7.17
CA PRO A 1185 -19.60 -14.81 -8.12
C PRO A 1185 -20.28 -13.69 -8.94
N PHE A 1186 -20.71 -12.60 -8.28
CA PHE A 1186 -21.47 -11.50 -8.92
C PHE A 1186 -20.77 -10.83 -10.11
N ASP A 1187 -19.44 -10.75 -10.08
CA ASP A 1187 -18.64 -10.05 -11.10
C ASP A 1187 -18.25 -10.96 -12.29
N ASN A 1188 -18.65 -12.23 -12.27
CA ASN A 1188 -18.33 -13.20 -13.31
C ASN A 1188 -19.40 -13.27 -14.40
N HIS A 1189 -19.04 -13.88 -15.53
CA HIS A 1189 -19.98 -14.16 -16.62
C HIS A 1189 -21.21 -14.94 -16.12
N VAL A 1190 -22.39 -14.54 -16.61
CA VAL A 1190 -23.71 -15.05 -16.18
C VAL A 1190 -23.78 -16.58 -16.09
N MET A 1191 -23.34 -17.31 -17.12
CA MET A 1191 -23.36 -18.78 -17.10
C MET A 1191 -22.64 -19.42 -15.91
N ARG A 1192 -21.64 -18.75 -15.34
CA ARG A 1192 -20.96 -19.22 -14.14
C ARG A 1192 -21.78 -18.98 -12.87
N GLN A 1193 -22.48 -17.84 -12.81
CA GLN A 1193 -23.44 -17.55 -11.74
C GLN A 1193 -24.54 -18.61 -11.72
N VAL A 1194 -25.08 -18.96 -12.89
CA VAL A 1194 -26.06 -20.07 -13.06
C VAL A 1194 -25.48 -21.39 -12.56
N GLY A 1195 -24.25 -21.74 -12.95
CA GLY A 1195 -23.58 -22.96 -12.48
C GLY A 1195 -23.43 -23.03 -10.96
N LYS A 1196 -23.13 -21.90 -10.30
CA LYS A 1196 -23.03 -21.82 -8.83
C LYS A 1196 -24.38 -22.00 -8.16
N LEU A 1197 -25.46 -21.43 -8.71
CA LEU A 1197 -26.83 -21.63 -8.20
C LEU A 1197 -27.26 -23.09 -8.28
N ARG A 1198 -26.96 -23.77 -9.40
CA ARG A 1198 -27.31 -25.19 -9.61
C ARG A 1198 -26.68 -26.13 -8.58
N GLY A 1199 -25.44 -25.87 -8.19
CA GLY A 1199 -24.70 -26.70 -7.24
C GLY A 1199 -24.84 -26.29 -5.77
N ALA A 1200 -25.63 -25.26 -5.46
CA ALA A 1200 -25.73 -24.72 -4.12
C ALA A 1200 -26.65 -25.57 -3.23
N ASN A 1201 -26.10 -26.11 -2.13
CA ASN A 1201 -26.88 -26.69 -1.04
C ASN A 1201 -26.47 -26.05 0.27
N LEU A 1202 -27.17 -24.98 0.65
CA LEU A 1202 -26.86 -24.16 1.81
C LEU A 1202 -27.76 -24.56 2.96
N THR A 1203 -27.21 -24.72 4.16
CA THR A 1203 -28.03 -24.86 5.36
C THR A 1203 -28.60 -23.50 5.72
N ILE A 1204 -29.93 -23.39 5.74
CA ILE A 1204 -30.65 -22.16 6.03
C ILE A 1204 -31.32 -22.21 7.40
N GLU A 1205 -31.33 -21.06 8.06
CA GLU A 1205 -32.01 -20.82 9.33
C GLU A 1205 -32.68 -19.44 9.30
N PRO A 1206 -33.72 -19.19 10.11
CA PRO A 1206 -34.27 -17.87 10.29
C PRO A 1206 -33.18 -16.92 10.80
N LEU A 1207 -33.09 -15.73 10.21
CA LEU A 1207 -32.23 -14.68 10.74
C LEU A 1207 -32.58 -14.35 12.20
N HIS A 1208 -33.85 -14.56 12.59
CA HIS A 1208 -34.39 -14.28 13.92
C HIS A 1208 -35.26 -15.44 14.45
N PRO A 1209 -34.68 -16.43 15.15
CA PRO A 1209 -35.44 -17.59 15.63
C PRO A 1209 -36.53 -17.24 16.65
N THR A 1210 -36.45 -16.07 17.28
CA THR A 1210 -37.43 -15.58 18.26
C THR A 1210 -38.64 -14.86 17.63
N TYR A 1211 -38.60 -14.53 16.33
CA TYR A 1211 -39.68 -13.82 15.66
C TYR A 1211 -40.14 -14.53 14.39
N PRO A 1212 -41.36 -15.08 14.34
CA PRO A 1212 -41.82 -15.84 13.19
C PRO A 1212 -42.06 -14.98 11.94
N THR A 1213 -41.92 -15.62 10.77
CA THR A 1213 -42.51 -15.13 9.52
C THR A 1213 -43.90 -15.71 9.33
N TYR A 1214 -44.77 -14.98 8.64
CA TYR A 1214 -46.17 -15.36 8.45
C TYR A 1214 -46.50 -15.53 6.98
N TRP A 1215 -47.14 -16.64 6.63
CA TRP A 1215 -47.68 -16.87 5.30
C TRP A 1215 -49.21 -16.87 5.38
N TYR A 1216 -49.86 -16.07 4.55
CA TYR A 1216 -51.31 -15.93 4.51
C TYR A 1216 -51.85 -16.55 3.23
N CYS A 1217 -52.73 -17.54 3.36
CA CYS A 1217 -53.31 -18.24 2.23
C CYS A 1217 -54.79 -17.86 2.06
N ASN A 1218 -55.14 -17.37 0.86
CA ASN A 1218 -56.51 -17.10 0.45
C ASN A 1218 -56.93 -18.02 -0.70
N ARG A 1219 -58.20 -18.40 -0.69
CA ARG A 1219 -58.85 -19.08 -1.81
C ARG A 1219 -59.72 -18.04 -2.53
N ASP A 1220 -59.44 -17.84 -3.81
CA ASP A 1220 -60.25 -17.00 -4.71
C ASP A 1220 -61.19 -17.86 -5.56
#